data_AF-A0A959CBK9-F1
#
_entry.id   AF-A0A959CBK9-F1
#
_cell.length_a   1.000
_cell.length_b   1.000
_cell.length_c   1.000
_cell.angle_alpha   90.00
_cell.angle_beta   90.00
_cell.angle_gamma   90.00
#
_symmetry.space_group_name_H-M   'P 1'
#
loop_
_entity.id
_entity.type
_entity.pdbx_description
1 polymer ?
#
loop_
_entity_poly.entity_id
_entity_poly.type
_entity_poly.pdbx_seq_one_letter_code
_entity_poly.pdbx_strand_id
1 'polypeptide(L)'
;MGADMADINNDAYPDIFVTDMLPEPDYRIKTTTSFDSPDRFRYTSSYGYYNQFTRNMLHLNNANGTFSEIACLGGVEATDWSWGALMFDMDNDGWRDLFVANGIAQDLTNQDYLMFASDPAFKREIIGKGNVDFKRLIDSIPSEKISNYAFRNNRDLTFTNVTEAWGLAKKSFSNGSAYGDLDNDGDLDLVTNNCNMEAFVYRNESDKRSGSHYLKLDLKGGRENSHAFGAKIFARAGGQTFYIEQMPVRGFQSSMDPRPNVGLGNYERIDTLLVIWPGGDRCTLLSNIPADQTLALEQSGANSPPVALPWLQHPGSTMFRDVTASAAIDWQHQENQYYDWDRDRLLYFLYSTEGPRIAVGDVNGDGKEDFFICGAKDQAGAVFEQLPGGKFRQHRQPAFEADAASEDVDAVLFDADGDGDADLYVASGGNEFKPASPELTDRFYLNDGKGNFSRQRDAIPGQKPFATGCVRAADVDGDGDTDLFAGMRLLPENVGVPVGGFLLINNGKGFFSMSQPEFMKKLGLVTDAVWSDIDGDKDPDLIVVGEWMPVRVFINNNGQLSDYDGGLSLTAGLWKRIAAGDFNGDGLVDFVVGNQGLNTRLDASVEHPLSLFYNDFDHNGTPEQILCRYNDGTLLPYVLRGDLVGEIPTLKKKYLKFRPYANQTMTDIFSAEQMENAIELKAGLLKSGVLINKGNGRFEFSALPNEAQFAPLYGLCTGDFDGDGRIDIVAGGNFLGAKPEFGFVDADYGLFLKGNGKGQFQPYRSGATGIQIDG
;
A
#
# COMPACT_ATOMS: atom_id res chain seq x y z
N MET A 1 -10.85 23.16 -3.38
CA MET A 1 -11.13 21.76 -3.76
C MET A 1 -12.30 21.26 -2.93
N GLY A 2 -12.88 20.14 -3.33
CA GLY A 2 -14.05 19.56 -2.69
C GLY A 2 -13.70 18.40 -1.75
N ALA A 3 -14.65 18.08 -0.89
CA ALA A 3 -14.67 16.85 -0.13
C ALA A 3 -16.12 16.40 0.04
N ASP A 4 -16.32 15.09 0.22
CA ASP A 4 -17.60 14.50 0.57
C ASP A 4 -17.39 13.35 1.57
N MET A 5 -18.48 12.94 2.23
CA MET A 5 -18.48 11.83 3.17
C MET A 5 -19.72 10.94 2.95
N ALA A 6 -19.49 9.65 2.69
CA ALA A 6 -20.54 8.67 2.41
C ALA A 6 -20.03 7.26 2.70
N ASP A 7 -20.94 6.32 2.97
CA ASP A 7 -20.64 4.90 3.16
C ASP A 7 -20.52 4.22 1.79
N ILE A 8 -19.30 3.87 1.37
CA ILE A 8 -19.05 3.31 0.03
C ILE A 8 -19.15 1.78 -0.01
N ASN A 9 -19.04 1.12 1.14
CA ASN A 9 -18.98 -0.33 1.25
C ASN A 9 -20.21 -0.95 1.94
N ASN A 10 -21.18 -0.10 2.32
CA ASN A 10 -22.41 -0.42 3.00
C ASN A 10 -22.21 -1.08 4.40
N ASP A 11 -21.14 -0.69 5.11
CA ASP A 11 -20.86 -1.11 6.50
C ASP A 11 -21.44 -0.15 7.57
N ALA A 12 -22.11 0.92 7.11
CA ALA A 12 -22.69 2.02 7.89
C ALA A 12 -21.68 2.95 8.58
N TYR A 13 -20.40 2.89 8.20
CA TYR A 13 -19.37 3.84 8.60
C TYR A 13 -18.98 4.71 7.40
N PRO A 14 -19.31 6.01 7.44
CA PRO A 14 -18.97 6.89 6.32
C PRO A 14 -17.47 7.04 6.12
N ASP A 15 -17.08 6.97 4.86
CA ASP A 15 -15.75 7.18 4.31
C ASP A 15 -15.61 8.62 3.81
N ILE A 16 -14.37 9.10 3.70
CA ILE A 16 -14.09 10.48 3.30
C ILE A 16 -13.36 10.47 1.96
N PHE A 17 -13.87 11.23 1.00
CA PHE A 17 -13.16 11.47 -0.26
C PHE A 17 -12.79 12.95 -0.38
N VAL A 18 -11.51 13.23 -0.63
CA VAL A 18 -10.96 14.59 -0.77
C VAL A 18 -10.24 14.70 -2.10
N THR A 19 -10.52 15.76 -2.85
CA THR A 19 -9.95 15.96 -4.18
C THR A 19 -8.71 16.85 -4.18
N ASP A 20 -7.76 16.60 -5.09
CA ASP A 20 -6.57 17.42 -5.40
C ASP A 20 -6.38 17.58 -6.93
N MET A 21 -5.16 17.84 -7.42
CA MET A 21 -4.86 18.31 -8.79
C MET A 21 -4.02 17.32 -9.61
N LEU A 22 -3.94 16.05 -9.23
CA LEU A 22 -3.14 15.07 -9.96
C LEU A 22 -3.84 14.65 -11.26
N PRO A 23 -3.27 14.88 -12.45
CA PRO A 23 -3.85 14.42 -13.71
C PRO A 23 -3.71 12.90 -13.86
N GLU A 24 -4.69 12.23 -14.46
CA GLU A 24 -4.61 10.81 -14.82
C GLU A 24 -3.65 10.57 -16.03
N PRO A 25 -3.76 11.30 -17.16
CA PRO A 25 -2.93 10.99 -18.33
C PRO A 25 -1.44 11.26 -18.06
N ASP A 26 -0.57 10.29 -18.37
CA ASP A 26 0.88 10.39 -18.17
C ASP A 26 1.49 11.63 -18.84
N TYR A 27 1.01 11.97 -20.04
CA TYR A 27 1.39 13.19 -20.74
C TYR A 27 1.13 14.46 -19.92
N ARG A 28 -0.03 14.54 -19.25
CA ARG A 28 -0.39 15.70 -18.41
C ARG A 28 0.40 15.70 -17.12
N ILE A 29 0.62 14.56 -16.47
CA ILE A 29 1.54 14.45 -15.33
C ILE A 29 2.90 15.06 -15.70
N LYS A 30 3.50 14.61 -16.81
CA LYS A 30 4.83 15.08 -17.26
C LYS A 30 4.90 16.52 -17.75
N THR A 31 3.77 17.19 -18.01
CA THR A 31 3.74 18.54 -18.59
C THR A 31 3.09 19.59 -17.70
N THR A 32 2.35 19.19 -16.66
CA THR A 32 1.58 20.08 -15.79
C THR A 32 1.77 19.79 -14.30
N THR A 33 2.47 18.71 -13.92
CA THR A 33 2.68 18.36 -12.51
C THR A 33 4.14 18.50 -12.11
N SER A 34 4.35 18.81 -10.83
CA SER A 34 5.63 18.73 -10.14
C SER A 34 5.34 18.29 -8.70
N PHE A 35 6.06 17.28 -8.21
CA PHE A 35 5.93 16.84 -6.83
C PHE A 35 6.93 17.57 -5.93
N ASP A 36 6.62 17.62 -4.64
CA ASP A 36 7.56 18.17 -3.67
C ASP A 36 8.80 17.28 -3.57
N SER A 37 9.99 17.90 -3.54
CA SER A 37 11.22 17.16 -3.27
C SER A 37 11.21 16.65 -1.82
N PRO A 38 11.93 15.55 -1.50
CA PRO A 38 12.06 15.08 -0.13
C PRO A 38 12.55 16.17 0.84
N ASP A 39 13.50 17.00 0.41
CA ASP A 39 13.97 18.15 1.19
C ASP A 39 12.86 19.16 1.53
N ARG A 40 12.04 19.51 0.55
CA ARG A 40 10.94 20.46 0.74
C ARG A 40 9.86 19.86 1.65
N PHE A 41 9.55 18.59 1.47
CA PHE A 41 8.60 17.86 2.33
C PHE A 41 9.08 17.83 3.79
N ARG A 42 10.34 17.47 4.03
CA ARG A 42 10.94 17.50 5.39
C ARG A 42 10.97 18.91 5.96
N TYR A 43 11.35 19.90 5.15
CA TYR A 43 11.37 21.29 5.57
C TYR A 43 9.99 21.76 6.02
N THR A 44 8.95 21.57 5.21
CA THR A 44 7.58 21.98 5.57
C THR A 44 7.05 21.24 6.80
N SER A 45 7.30 19.93 6.90
CA SER A 45 6.93 19.11 8.07
C SER A 45 7.56 19.63 9.36
N SER A 46 8.83 20.06 9.33
CA SER A 46 9.51 20.63 10.50
C SER A 46 8.91 21.94 11.02
N TYR A 47 8.09 22.64 10.22
CA TYR A 47 7.36 23.85 10.62
C TYR A 47 5.92 23.56 11.07
N GLY A 48 5.54 22.29 11.22
CA GLY A 48 4.21 21.88 11.67
C GLY A 48 3.15 21.87 10.58
N TYR A 49 3.52 21.99 9.30
CA TYR A 49 2.64 21.58 8.22
C TYR A 49 2.53 20.06 8.26
N TYR A 50 1.32 19.53 8.15
CA TYR A 50 1.10 18.08 8.14
C TYR A 50 1.48 17.47 6.77
N ASN A 51 1.42 16.14 6.65
CA ASN A 51 1.77 15.43 5.42
C ASN A 51 0.75 15.74 4.32
N GLN A 52 1.19 16.38 3.24
CA GLN A 52 0.37 16.69 2.07
C GLN A 52 1.00 16.08 0.82
N PHE A 53 0.19 15.35 0.05
CA PHE A 53 0.60 14.72 -1.20
C PHE A 53 -0.36 15.13 -2.32
N THR A 54 0.17 15.38 -3.52
CA THR A 54 -0.61 15.86 -4.67
C THR A 54 -1.38 14.70 -5.30
N ARG A 55 -2.53 14.32 -4.73
CA ARG A 55 -3.50 13.35 -5.27
C ARG A 55 -4.84 13.45 -4.52
N ASN A 56 -5.91 12.92 -5.11
CA ASN A 56 -7.14 12.68 -4.35
C ASN A 56 -6.89 11.60 -3.29
N MET A 57 -7.61 11.67 -2.19
CA MET A 57 -7.53 10.73 -1.08
C MET A 57 -8.90 10.11 -0.80
N LEU A 58 -8.95 8.79 -0.61
CA LEU A 58 -10.15 8.02 -0.26
C LEU A 58 -9.89 7.33 1.07
N HIS A 59 -10.35 7.92 2.16
CA HIS A 59 -10.17 7.44 3.51
C HIS A 59 -11.32 6.51 3.89
N LEU A 60 -11.06 5.20 3.83
CA LEU A 60 -11.94 4.13 4.26
C LEU A 60 -12.00 4.08 5.80
N ASN A 61 -13.19 4.09 6.38
CA ASN A 61 -13.39 4.09 7.82
C ASN A 61 -13.16 2.70 8.42
N ASN A 62 -12.29 2.59 9.42
CA ASN A 62 -11.96 1.31 10.07
C ASN A 62 -12.88 0.95 11.25
N ALA A 63 -13.93 1.75 11.50
CA ALA A 63 -14.92 1.56 12.57
C ALA A 63 -14.34 1.57 14.00
N ASN A 64 -13.12 2.07 14.18
CA ASN A 64 -12.42 2.21 15.46
C ASN A 64 -11.83 3.63 15.68
N GLY A 65 -12.22 4.59 14.85
CA GLY A 65 -11.71 5.96 14.89
C GLY A 65 -10.46 6.22 14.03
N THR A 66 -9.94 5.20 13.32
CA THR A 66 -8.88 5.36 12.31
C THR A 66 -9.45 5.23 10.89
N PHE A 67 -8.64 5.62 9.91
CA PHE A 67 -8.98 5.54 8.49
C PHE A 67 -7.81 5.00 7.67
N SER A 68 -8.10 4.17 6.67
CA SER A 68 -7.16 3.67 5.66
C SER A 68 -7.28 4.51 4.38
N GLU A 69 -6.22 5.16 3.95
CA GLU A 69 -6.22 5.90 2.67
C GLU A 69 -6.00 4.94 1.51
N ILE A 70 -6.98 4.78 0.61
CA ILE A 70 -7.01 3.72 -0.43
C ILE A 70 -7.24 4.27 -1.85
N ALA A 71 -7.00 5.56 -2.13
CA ALA A 71 -7.36 6.15 -3.42
C ALA A 71 -6.67 5.49 -4.62
N CYS A 72 -5.39 5.12 -4.48
CA CYS A 72 -4.65 4.44 -5.54
C CYS A 72 -5.20 3.04 -5.80
N LEU A 73 -5.49 2.27 -4.75
CA LEU A 73 -6.16 0.97 -4.90
C LEU A 73 -7.56 1.12 -5.50
N GLY A 74 -8.27 2.15 -5.06
CA GLY A 74 -9.61 2.49 -5.54
C GLY A 74 -9.65 2.92 -7.01
N GLY A 75 -8.52 3.37 -7.57
CA GLY A 75 -8.40 3.91 -8.93
C GLY A 75 -9.03 5.31 -9.07
N VAL A 76 -9.01 6.10 -8.00
CA VAL A 76 -9.66 7.43 -7.92
C VAL A 76 -8.69 8.54 -7.51
N GLU A 77 -7.39 8.27 -7.45
CA GLU A 77 -6.35 9.19 -6.97
C GLU A 77 -6.08 10.37 -7.92
N ALA A 78 -6.39 10.21 -9.21
CA ALA A 78 -6.01 11.16 -10.24
C ALA A 78 -7.20 11.58 -11.11
N THR A 79 -7.62 12.83 -10.98
CA THR A 79 -8.72 13.43 -11.77
C THR A 79 -8.41 14.82 -12.28
N ASP A 80 -7.14 15.23 -12.33
CA ASP A 80 -6.67 16.58 -12.70
C ASP A 80 -7.23 17.66 -11.73
N TRP A 81 -7.35 18.91 -12.17
CA TRP A 81 -7.78 20.05 -11.35
C TRP A 81 -9.22 19.95 -10.81
N SER A 82 -9.35 19.27 -9.69
CA SER A 82 -10.65 18.83 -9.16
C SER A 82 -11.27 19.83 -8.19
N TRP A 83 -12.58 20.05 -8.34
CA TRP A 83 -13.34 21.03 -7.58
C TRP A 83 -14.48 20.42 -6.77
N GLY A 84 -15.28 19.54 -7.36
CA GLY A 84 -16.49 19.01 -6.73
C GLY A 84 -16.44 17.50 -6.59
N ALA A 85 -16.24 17.00 -5.37
CA ALA A 85 -16.38 15.59 -5.02
C ALA A 85 -17.81 15.29 -4.59
N LEU A 86 -18.47 14.33 -5.24
CA LEU A 86 -19.81 13.87 -4.90
C LEU A 86 -19.82 12.34 -4.84
N MET A 87 -20.20 11.79 -3.69
CA MET A 87 -20.48 10.37 -3.50
C MET A 87 -21.98 10.14 -3.43
N PHE A 88 -22.53 9.49 -4.46
CA PHE A 88 -23.96 9.17 -4.57
C PHE A 88 -24.15 7.98 -5.51
N ASP A 89 -25.29 7.32 -5.39
CA ASP A 89 -25.66 6.18 -6.22
C ASP A 89 -26.15 6.69 -7.58
N MET A 90 -25.33 6.55 -8.63
CA MET A 90 -25.62 7.09 -9.96
C MET A 90 -26.47 6.13 -10.80
N ASP A 91 -26.46 4.83 -10.52
CA ASP A 91 -27.24 3.83 -11.27
C ASP A 91 -28.34 3.11 -10.46
N ASN A 92 -28.60 3.61 -9.24
CA ASN A 92 -29.59 3.14 -8.27
C ASN A 92 -29.38 1.68 -7.83
N ASP A 93 -28.14 1.17 -7.89
CA ASP A 93 -27.81 -0.22 -7.58
C ASP A 93 -27.63 -0.50 -6.07
N GLY A 94 -27.69 0.55 -5.25
CA GLY A 94 -27.50 0.52 -3.80
C GLY A 94 -26.10 0.85 -3.31
N TRP A 95 -25.14 1.13 -4.19
CA TRP A 95 -23.75 1.46 -3.86
C TRP A 95 -23.43 2.90 -4.24
N ARG A 96 -22.52 3.53 -3.49
CA ARG A 96 -22.15 4.93 -3.76
C ARG A 96 -21.06 4.96 -4.80
N ASP A 97 -21.37 5.58 -5.93
CA ASP A 97 -20.43 5.94 -6.97
C ASP A 97 -19.77 7.29 -6.67
N LEU A 98 -18.76 7.64 -7.44
CA LEU A 98 -18.02 8.89 -7.27
C LEU A 98 -18.07 9.74 -8.54
N PHE A 99 -18.49 10.99 -8.40
CA PHE A 99 -18.38 12.01 -9.45
C PHE A 99 -17.41 13.12 -9.04
N VAL A 100 -16.56 13.54 -9.98
CA VAL A 100 -15.60 14.64 -9.79
C VAL A 100 -15.78 15.71 -10.87
N ALA A 101 -16.19 16.91 -10.45
CA ALA A 101 -16.18 18.11 -11.29
C ALA A 101 -14.75 18.63 -11.45
N ASN A 102 -14.34 18.88 -12.69
CA ASN A 102 -12.95 19.08 -13.05
C ASN A 102 -12.73 20.18 -14.10
N GLY A 103 -11.55 20.80 -14.04
CA GLY A 103 -11.02 21.70 -15.04
C GLY A 103 -10.77 23.11 -14.53
N ILE A 104 -9.77 23.76 -15.12
CA ILE A 104 -9.46 25.16 -14.89
C ILE A 104 -9.29 25.86 -16.24
N ALA A 105 -9.82 27.07 -16.38
CA ALA A 105 -9.80 27.78 -17.66
C ALA A 105 -8.38 28.05 -18.19
N GLN A 106 -7.38 28.11 -17.32
CA GLN A 106 -5.99 28.37 -17.67
C GLN A 106 -5.08 27.43 -16.86
N ASP A 107 -4.21 26.69 -17.54
CA ASP A 107 -3.30 25.70 -16.95
C ASP A 107 -2.12 26.41 -16.28
N LEU A 108 -2.35 26.95 -15.08
CA LEU A 108 -1.36 27.69 -14.29
C LEU A 108 -0.12 26.85 -13.93
N THR A 109 -0.27 25.53 -13.90
CA THR A 109 0.79 24.57 -13.56
C THR A 109 1.54 24.03 -14.78
N ASN A 110 1.22 24.50 -15.99
CA ASN A 110 1.94 24.08 -17.19
C ASN A 110 3.45 24.37 -17.06
N GLN A 111 4.26 23.33 -17.10
CA GLN A 111 5.69 23.41 -16.75
C GLN A 111 6.50 24.19 -17.79
N ASP A 112 6.12 24.13 -19.08
CA ASP A 112 6.74 24.96 -20.12
C ASP A 112 6.40 26.44 -19.94
N TYR A 113 5.17 26.77 -19.52
CA TYR A 113 4.78 28.13 -19.17
C TYR A 113 5.53 28.63 -17.93
N LEU A 114 5.58 27.84 -16.85
CA LEU A 114 6.29 28.22 -15.63
C LEU A 114 7.79 28.46 -15.88
N MET A 115 8.42 27.63 -16.71
CA MET A 115 9.80 27.81 -17.14
C MET A 115 9.97 29.11 -17.93
N PHE A 116 9.06 29.39 -18.88
CA PHE A 116 9.07 30.62 -19.67
C PHE A 116 8.82 31.88 -18.81
N ALA A 117 7.83 31.85 -17.93
CA ALA A 117 7.49 32.94 -17.01
C ALA A 117 8.61 33.24 -16.01
N SER A 118 9.44 32.25 -15.71
CA SER A 118 10.60 32.38 -14.82
C SER A 118 11.83 32.99 -15.49
N ASP A 119 11.87 33.07 -16.83
CA ASP A 119 13.00 33.59 -17.60
C ASP A 119 13.28 35.09 -17.29
N PRO A 120 14.52 35.47 -16.91
CA PRO A 120 14.87 36.85 -16.58
C PRO A 120 14.70 37.86 -17.73
N ALA A 121 14.86 37.45 -18.99
CA ALA A 121 14.60 38.30 -20.15
C ALA A 121 13.10 38.59 -20.28
N PHE A 122 12.27 37.55 -20.15
CA PHE A 122 10.81 37.69 -20.19
C PHE A 122 10.28 38.54 -19.01
N LYS A 123 10.76 38.29 -17.79
CA LYS A 123 10.43 39.11 -16.61
C LYS A 123 10.76 40.59 -16.82
N ARG A 124 11.93 40.90 -17.40
CA ARG A 124 12.34 42.29 -17.69
C ARG A 124 11.47 42.95 -18.75
N GLU A 125 11.04 42.19 -19.76
CA GLU A 125 10.14 42.69 -20.81
C GLU A 125 8.75 43.02 -20.25
N ILE A 126 8.21 42.15 -19.38
CA ILE A 126 6.88 42.32 -18.78
C ILE A 126 6.83 43.36 -17.68
N ILE A 127 7.91 43.53 -16.91
CA ILE A 127 8.03 44.54 -15.83
C ILE A 127 8.50 45.91 -16.37
N GLY A 128 8.58 46.07 -17.70
CA GLY A 128 9.12 47.25 -18.36
C GLY A 128 8.56 48.60 -17.84
N LYS A 129 9.46 49.60 -17.72
CA LYS A 129 9.21 51.02 -17.36
C LYS A 129 8.08 51.27 -16.33
N GLY A 130 7.96 50.43 -15.31
CA GLY A 130 7.15 50.70 -14.12
C GLY A 130 5.70 50.19 -14.13
N ASN A 131 5.26 49.46 -15.17
CA ASN A 131 3.95 48.80 -15.19
C ASN A 131 4.06 47.34 -15.67
N VAL A 132 3.32 46.43 -15.03
CA VAL A 132 3.27 45.01 -15.40
C VAL A 132 2.20 44.77 -16.46
N ASP A 133 2.55 44.14 -17.59
CA ASP A 133 1.59 43.70 -18.61
C ASP A 133 0.88 42.40 -18.21
N PHE A 134 -0.10 42.51 -17.33
CA PHE A 134 -0.90 41.37 -16.84
C PHE A 134 -1.66 40.66 -17.96
N LYS A 135 -2.12 41.39 -18.99
CA LYS A 135 -2.88 40.80 -20.08
C LYS A 135 -2.01 39.82 -20.87
N ARG A 136 -0.79 40.22 -21.22
CA ARG A 136 0.15 39.34 -21.92
C ARG A 136 0.55 38.12 -21.09
N LEU A 137 0.69 38.25 -19.76
CA LEU A 137 0.90 37.11 -18.87
C LEU A 137 -0.26 36.12 -18.96
N ILE A 138 -1.49 36.62 -18.81
CA ILE A 138 -2.72 35.81 -18.84
C ILE A 138 -2.92 35.15 -20.21
N ASP A 139 -2.78 35.91 -21.30
CA ASP A 139 -2.96 35.41 -22.68
C ASP A 139 -1.92 34.36 -23.09
N SER A 140 -0.81 34.24 -22.34
CA SER A 140 0.25 33.25 -22.61
C SER A 140 0.08 31.92 -21.87
N ILE A 141 -0.86 31.83 -20.92
CA ILE A 141 -1.14 30.58 -20.20
C ILE A 141 -1.93 29.65 -21.14
N PRO A 142 -1.50 28.39 -21.34
CA PRO A 142 -2.27 27.41 -22.09
C PRO A 142 -3.66 27.18 -21.48
N SER A 143 -4.61 26.79 -22.31
CA SER A 143 -5.99 26.49 -21.90
C SER A 143 -6.45 25.22 -22.59
N GLU A 144 -6.79 24.20 -21.82
CA GLU A 144 -7.26 22.91 -22.33
C GLU A 144 -8.52 22.48 -21.56
N LYS A 145 -9.63 22.27 -22.29
CA LYS A 145 -10.85 21.72 -21.68
C LYS A 145 -10.66 20.24 -21.39
N ILE A 146 -11.13 19.78 -20.25
CA ILE A 146 -11.05 18.38 -19.82
C ILE A 146 -12.42 17.87 -19.40
N SER A 147 -12.62 16.56 -19.43
CA SER A 147 -13.86 15.95 -18.95
C SER A 147 -13.91 15.94 -17.43
N ASN A 148 -15.13 15.90 -16.89
CA ASN A 148 -15.36 15.46 -15.52
C ASN A 148 -15.07 13.96 -15.40
N TYR A 149 -15.07 13.45 -14.18
CA TYR A 149 -14.92 12.02 -13.92
C TYR A 149 -16.18 11.45 -13.27
N ALA A 150 -16.55 10.23 -13.67
CA ALA A 150 -17.52 9.40 -13.00
C ALA A 150 -16.92 8.00 -12.82
N PHE A 151 -16.98 7.49 -11.59
CA PHE A 151 -16.44 6.21 -11.21
C PHE A 151 -17.54 5.36 -10.60
N ARG A 152 -17.82 4.21 -11.21
CA ARG A 152 -18.79 3.24 -10.69
C ARG A 152 -18.14 2.37 -9.63
N ASN A 153 -18.80 2.17 -8.51
CA ASN A 153 -18.36 1.29 -7.45
C ASN A 153 -18.43 -0.18 -7.87
N ASN A 154 -17.33 -0.92 -7.77
CA ASN A 154 -17.27 -2.34 -8.12
C ASN A 154 -17.69 -3.27 -6.98
N ARG A 155 -18.04 -2.71 -5.82
CA ARG A 155 -18.47 -3.42 -4.59
C ARG A 155 -17.35 -4.23 -3.93
N ASP A 156 -16.11 -3.85 -4.22
CA ASP A 156 -14.89 -4.49 -3.72
C ASP A 156 -13.83 -3.45 -3.30
N LEU A 157 -14.26 -2.21 -2.98
CA LEU A 157 -13.43 -1.04 -2.68
C LEU A 157 -12.69 -0.43 -3.89
N THR A 158 -12.83 -1.03 -5.08
CA THR A 158 -12.34 -0.43 -6.33
C THR A 158 -13.45 0.26 -7.09
N PHE A 159 -13.05 1.16 -7.99
CA PHE A 159 -13.97 1.82 -8.88
C PHE A 159 -13.53 1.70 -10.33
N THR A 160 -14.49 1.77 -11.25
CA THR A 160 -14.23 1.81 -12.69
C THR A 160 -14.61 3.18 -13.24
N ASN A 161 -13.68 3.83 -13.95
CA ASN A 161 -13.98 5.06 -14.68
C ASN A 161 -15.00 4.77 -15.80
N VAL A 162 -16.22 5.28 -15.63
CA VAL A 162 -17.37 5.10 -16.53
C VAL A 162 -17.75 6.39 -17.25
N THR A 163 -16.90 7.42 -17.16
CA THR A 163 -17.15 8.77 -17.70
C THR A 163 -17.65 8.75 -19.15
N GLU A 164 -16.97 8.02 -20.05
CA GLU A 164 -17.39 7.89 -21.45
C GLU A 164 -18.67 7.05 -21.58
N ALA A 165 -18.70 5.90 -20.90
CA ALA A 165 -19.80 4.93 -20.97
C ALA A 165 -21.14 5.51 -20.51
N TRP A 166 -21.11 6.47 -19.58
CA TRP A 166 -22.29 7.16 -19.05
C TRP A 166 -22.54 8.53 -19.69
N GLY A 167 -21.78 8.89 -20.74
CA GLY A 167 -22.01 10.12 -21.51
C GLY A 167 -21.56 11.41 -20.81
N LEU A 168 -20.67 11.32 -19.83
CA LEU A 168 -20.16 12.43 -19.01
C LEU A 168 -18.82 13.01 -19.52
N ALA A 169 -18.28 12.47 -20.62
CA ALA A 169 -16.97 12.86 -21.18
C ALA A 169 -16.91 14.23 -21.88
N LYS A 170 -18.00 15.00 -21.89
CA LYS A 170 -18.03 16.33 -22.52
C LYS A 170 -17.03 17.27 -21.84
N LYS A 171 -15.97 17.63 -22.55
CA LYS A 171 -14.89 18.50 -22.05
C LYS A 171 -15.37 19.91 -21.71
N SER A 172 -14.98 20.42 -20.54
CA SER A 172 -15.33 21.75 -20.05
C SER A 172 -14.33 22.28 -19.00
N PHE A 173 -14.77 23.24 -18.20
CA PHE A 173 -14.07 23.81 -17.05
C PHE A 173 -15.03 23.81 -15.85
N SER A 174 -15.48 22.62 -15.43
CA SER A 174 -16.49 22.47 -14.38
C SER A 174 -15.91 22.78 -13.01
N ASN A 175 -16.65 23.48 -12.16
CA ASN A 175 -16.24 23.76 -10.78
C ASN A 175 -17.29 23.34 -9.73
N GLY A 176 -18.54 23.78 -9.91
CA GLY A 176 -19.66 23.36 -9.07
C GLY A 176 -20.40 22.19 -9.70
N SER A 177 -20.86 21.26 -8.88
CA SER A 177 -21.74 20.16 -9.29
C SER A 177 -22.81 19.89 -8.24
N ALA A 178 -24.00 19.46 -8.64
CA ALA A 178 -25.07 19.06 -7.73
C ALA A 178 -25.88 17.92 -8.32
N TYR A 179 -26.33 16.99 -7.49
CA TYR A 179 -27.27 15.95 -7.88
C TYR A 179 -28.64 16.14 -7.20
N GLY A 180 -29.67 15.57 -7.81
CA GLY A 180 -31.04 15.57 -7.31
C GLY A 180 -31.97 14.94 -8.32
N ASP A 181 -33.12 14.44 -7.88
CA ASP A 181 -34.13 13.90 -8.78
C ASP A 181 -35.04 15.05 -9.27
N LEU A 182 -34.73 15.57 -10.46
CA LEU A 182 -35.33 16.79 -11.00
C LEU A 182 -36.72 16.55 -11.61
N ASP A 183 -36.97 15.38 -12.17
CA ASP A 183 -38.26 15.02 -12.78
C ASP A 183 -39.14 14.10 -11.92
N ASN A 184 -38.64 13.67 -10.75
CA ASN A 184 -39.28 12.85 -9.73
C ASN A 184 -39.55 11.40 -10.16
N ASP A 185 -38.66 10.79 -10.94
CA ASP A 185 -38.78 9.40 -11.38
C ASP A 185 -38.01 8.37 -10.51
N GLY A 186 -37.20 8.84 -9.55
CA GLY A 186 -36.55 8.03 -8.53
C GLY A 186 -35.04 7.88 -8.68
N ASP A 187 -34.46 8.35 -9.78
CA ASP A 187 -33.02 8.40 -9.96
C ASP A 187 -32.48 9.83 -9.83
N LEU A 188 -31.16 9.93 -9.61
CA LEU A 188 -30.51 11.20 -9.33
C LEU A 188 -29.90 11.76 -10.61
N ASP A 189 -30.45 12.89 -11.08
CA ASP A 189 -29.88 13.70 -12.15
C ASP A 189 -28.65 14.47 -11.67
N LEU A 190 -27.84 14.95 -12.60
CA LEU A 190 -26.62 15.70 -12.32
C LEU A 190 -26.61 17.05 -13.04
N VAL A 191 -26.24 18.10 -12.32
CA VAL A 191 -26.01 19.45 -12.86
C VAL A 191 -24.57 19.85 -12.61
N THR A 192 -23.90 20.43 -13.61
CA THR A 192 -22.54 20.98 -13.49
C THR A 192 -22.50 22.43 -13.93
N ASN A 193 -21.82 23.27 -13.17
CA ASN A 193 -21.52 24.65 -13.50
C ASN A 193 -20.14 24.75 -14.16
N ASN A 194 -20.07 25.46 -15.29
CA ASN A 194 -18.89 25.50 -16.14
C ASN A 194 -18.38 26.93 -16.31
N CYS A 195 -17.09 27.16 -16.02
CA CYS A 195 -16.49 28.48 -16.23
C CYS A 195 -16.50 28.87 -17.72
N ASN A 196 -17.01 30.07 -18.02
CA ASN A 196 -17.11 30.63 -19.39
C ASN A 196 -17.90 29.75 -20.38
N MET A 197 -18.79 28.90 -19.88
CA MET A 197 -19.61 27.97 -20.67
C MET A 197 -21.00 27.82 -20.04
N GLU A 198 -21.96 27.31 -20.81
CA GLU A 198 -23.27 26.94 -20.26
C GLU A 198 -23.14 25.78 -19.26
N ALA A 199 -24.00 25.78 -18.24
CA ALA A 199 -24.13 24.65 -17.32
C ALA A 199 -24.58 23.38 -18.08
N PHE A 200 -24.12 22.21 -17.65
CA PHE A 200 -24.64 20.94 -18.17
C PHE A 200 -25.69 20.40 -17.22
N VAL A 201 -26.77 19.89 -17.79
CA VAL A 201 -27.84 19.16 -17.09
C VAL A 201 -27.90 17.78 -17.71
N TYR A 202 -27.60 16.76 -16.91
CA TYR A 202 -27.62 15.36 -17.28
C TYR A 202 -28.85 14.73 -16.67
N ARG A 203 -29.74 14.25 -17.54
CA ARG A 203 -30.88 13.45 -17.12
C ARG A 203 -30.44 12.02 -16.90
N ASN A 204 -30.71 11.48 -15.72
CA ASN A 204 -30.50 10.07 -15.44
C ASN A 204 -31.70 9.26 -15.97
N GLU A 205 -31.41 8.05 -16.44
CA GLU A 205 -32.37 7.18 -17.13
C GLU A 205 -32.21 5.73 -16.63
N SER A 206 -31.76 5.59 -15.38
CA SER A 206 -31.59 4.32 -14.68
C SER A 206 -32.95 3.75 -14.26
N ASP A 207 -33.96 4.60 -14.05
CA ASP A 207 -35.38 4.24 -13.85
C ASP A 207 -35.92 3.26 -14.92
N LYS A 208 -35.39 3.34 -16.14
CA LYS A 208 -35.75 2.49 -17.29
C LYS A 208 -35.09 1.12 -17.28
N ARG A 209 -34.18 0.86 -16.34
CA ARG A 209 -33.47 -0.41 -16.19
C ARG A 209 -34.14 -1.24 -15.11
N SER A 210 -33.98 -2.56 -15.21
CA SER A 210 -34.37 -3.48 -14.14
C SER A 210 -33.40 -3.35 -12.98
N GLY A 211 -33.90 -3.41 -11.74
CA GLY A 211 -33.03 -3.38 -10.56
C GLY A 211 -32.54 -1.99 -10.19
N SER A 212 -33.37 -0.97 -10.39
CA SER A 212 -33.12 0.43 -10.01
C SER A 212 -34.21 0.93 -9.07
N HIS A 213 -34.60 0.12 -8.09
CA HIS A 213 -35.58 0.49 -7.08
C HIS A 213 -35.03 1.58 -6.15
N TYR A 214 -35.91 2.39 -5.56
CA TYR A 214 -35.49 3.45 -4.65
C TYR A 214 -36.42 3.66 -3.46
N LEU A 215 -35.94 4.36 -2.43
CA LEU A 215 -36.77 5.02 -1.43
C LEU A 215 -36.29 6.45 -1.24
N LYS A 216 -37.16 7.42 -1.54
CA LYS A 216 -36.91 8.83 -1.26
C LYS A 216 -37.55 9.26 0.05
N LEU A 217 -36.88 10.12 0.81
CA LEU A 217 -37.36 10.63 2.10
C LEU A 217 -37.59 12.15 2.05
N ASP A 218 -38.80 12.58 2.40
CA ASP A 218 -39.11 13.99 2.68
C ASP A 218 -39.14 14.19 4.21
N LEU A 219 -38.02 14.65 4.76
CA LEU A 219 -37.83 14.79 6.20
C LEU A 219 -38.17 16.21 6.66
N LYS A 220 -39.14 16.32 7.57
CA LYS A 220 -39.50 17.58 8.23
C LYS A 220 -38.99 17.62 9.67
N GLY A 221 -37.95 18.41 9.89
CA GLY A 221 -37.37 18.65 11.22
C GLY A 221 -38.05 19.77 12.00
N GLY A 222 -37.42 20.17 13.11
CA GLY A 222 -37.88 21.29 13.94
C GLY A 222 -37.74 22.67 13.29
N ARG A 223 -38.21 23.72 13.98
CA ARG A 223 -38.26 25.10 13.45
C ARG A 223 -36.92 25.65 12.95
N GLU A 224 -35.82 25.33 13.63
CA GLU A 224 -34.48 25.83 13.30
C GLU A 224 -33.72 24.93 12.32
N ASN A 225 -34.23 23.72 12.08
CA ASN A 225 -33.66 22.73 11.18
C ASN A 225 -34.79 22.01 10.42
N SER A 226 -35.49 22.74 9.57
CA SER A 226 -36.72 22.26 8.91
C SER A 226 -36.50 21.08 7.97
N HIS A 227 -35.28 20.92 7.45
CA HIS A 227 -34.88 19.81 6.57
C HIS A 227 -34.20 18.65 7.32
N ALA A 228 -34.16 18.72 8.66
CA ALA A 228 -33.56 17.69 9.51
C ALA A 228 -32.10 17.34 9.14
N PHE A 229 -31.28 18.35 8.82
CA PHE A 229 -29.86 18.16 8.56
C PHE A 229 -29.15 17.49 9.76
N GLY A 230 -28.33 16.50 9.49
CA GLY A 230 -27.71 15.61 10.48
C GLY A 230 -28.59 14.41 10.89
N ALA A 231 -29.72 14.18 10.24
CA ALA A 231 -30.48 12.94 10.40
C ALA A 231 -29.69 11.76 9.82
N LYS A 232 -29.62 10.65 10.55
CA LYS A 232 -28.99 9.41 10.10
C LYS A 232 -30.05 8.40 9.70
N ILE A 233 -29.95 7.88 8.47
CA ILE A 233 -30.92 6.99 7.87
C ILE A 233 -30.27 5.63 7.65
N PHE A 234 -30.90 4.60 8.19
CA PHE A 234 -30.51 3.20 7.99
C PHE A 234 -31.70 2.48 7.36
N ALA A 235 -31.54 2.01 6.12
CA ALA A 235 -32.51 1.13 5.47
C ALA A 235 -31.92 -0.28 5.38
N ARG A 236 -32.70 -1.31 5.74
CA ARG A 236 -32.26 -2.70 5.68
C ARG A 236 -33.14 -3.51 4.74
N ALA A 237 -32.52 -4.23 3.81
CA ALA A 237 -33.22 -5.14 2.90
C ALA A 237 -32.37 -6.39 2.65
N GLY A 238 -32.93 -7.58 2.84
CA GLY A 238 -32.25 -8.84 2.49
C GLY A 238 -30.94 -9.10 3.23
N GLY A 239 -30.77 -8.50 4.41
CA GLY A 239 -29.53 -8.56 5.19
C GLY A 239 -28.57 -7.40 4.94
N GLN A 240 -28.68 -6.68 3.81
CA GLN A 240 -27.90 -5.49 3.50
C GLN A 240 -28.39 -4.29 4.31
N THR A 241 -27.46 -3.46 4.78
CA THR A 241 -27.76 -2.15 5.36
C THR A 241 -27.33 -1.07 4.36
N PHE A 242 -28.15 -0.05 4.17
CA PHE A 242 -27.83 1.15 3.41
C PHE A 242 -27.84 2.33 4.38
N TYR A 243 -26.75 3.08 4.42
CA TYR A 243 -26.61 4.27 5.26
C TYR A 243 -26.60 5.55 4.43
N ILE A 244 -27.32 6.56 4.90
CA ILE A 244 -27.23 7.94 4.41
C ILE A 244 -27.32 8.90 5.59
N GLU A 245 -26.45 9.89 5.62
CA GLU A 245 -26.62 11.06 6.49
C GLU A 245 -27.20 12.22 5.68
N GLN A 246 -28.24 12.85 6.21
CA GLN A 246 -28.85 13.99 5.54
C GLN A 246 -28.00 15.25 5.71
N MET A 247 -27.08 15.45 4.77
CA MET A 247 -26.20 16.61 4.67
C MET A 247 -26.04 17.00 3.18
N PRO A 248 -26.77 18.02 2.68
CA PRO A 248 -26.74 18.36 1.26
C PRO A 248 -25.55 19.25 0.86
N VAL A 249 -24.80 19.79 1.82
CA VAL A 249 -23.67 20.68 1.55
C VAL A 249 -22.39 19.86 1.35
N ARG A 250 -22.02 19.67 0.08
CA ARG A 250 -20.87 18.89 -0.37
C ARG A 250 -20.37 19.44 -1.71
N GLY A 251 -19.09 19.26 -2.00
CA GLY A 251 -18.46 19.84 -3.19
C GLY A 251 -18.22 21.37 -3.13
N PHE A 252 -17.46 21.90 -4.08
CA PHE A 252 -17.11 23.32 -4.11
C PHE A 252 -18.29 24.20 -4.53
N GLN A 253 -18.73 25.08 -3.63
CA GLN A 253 -19.83 26.04 -3.85
C GLN A 253 -21.15 25.37 -4.30
N SER A 254 -21.42 24.19 -3.75
CA SER A 254 -22.52 23.32 -4.16
C SER A 254 -23.46 22.93 -3.02
N SER A 255 -24.70 22.57 -3.36
CA SER A 255 -25.68 21.94 -2.47
C SER A 255 -26.58 21.01 -3.27
N MET A 256 -26.94 19.88 -2.68
CA MET A 256 -27.78 18.84 -3.30
C MET A 256 -29.27 19.02 -2.98
N ASP A 257 -30.13 18.24 -3.63
CA ASP A 257 -31.53 18.07 -3.23
C ASP A 257 -31.63 17.68 -1.73
N PRO A 258 -32.39 18.41 -0.90
CA PRO A 258 -32.52 18.11 0.52
C PRO A 258 -33.45 16.92 0.83
N ARG A 259 -33.78 16.07 -0.16
CA ARG A 259 -34.54 14.83 0.00
C ARG A 259 -33.60 13.64 -0.18
N PRO A 260 -33.18 12.96 0.90
CA PRO A 260 -32.32 11.77 0.79
C PRO A 260 -32.95 10.70 -0.11
N ASN A 261 -32.14 10.12 -0.99
CA ASN A 261 -32.54 9.05 -1.90
C ASN A 261 -31.70 7.79 -1.63
N VAL A 262 -32.35 6.69 -1.27
CA VAL A 262 -31.70 5.39 -1.08
C VAL A 262 -31.95 4.57 -2.34
N GLY A 263 -30.92 4.32 -3.14
CA GLY A 263 -30.97 3.28 -4.17
C GLY A 263 -31.04 1.91 -3.51
N LEU A 264 -31.90 1.04 -4.04
CA LEU A 264 -32.23 -0.28 -3.48
C LEU A 264 -31.88 -1.41 -4.46
N GLY A 265 -31.39 -1.10 -5.65
CA GLY A 265 -31.08 -2.11 -6.64
C GLY A 265 -32.28 -3.00 -6.95
N ASN A 266 -32.15 -4.30 -6.66
CA ASN A 266 -33.20 -5.31 -6.87
C ASN A 266 -34.19 -5.47 -5.69
N TYR A 267 -34.05 -4.69 -4.61
CA TYR A 267 -34.94 -4.82 -3.45
C TYR A 267 -36.24 -4.03 -3.63
N GLU A 268 -37.33 -4.74 -3.93
CA GLU A 268 -38.68 -4.16 -4.04
C GLU A 268 -39.26 -3.69 -2.69
N ARG A 269 -38.65 -4.08 -1.57
CA ARG A 269 -39.12 -3.76 -0.21
C ARG A 269 -37.94 -3.62 0.76
N ILE A 270 -38.11 -2.71 1.72
CA ILE A 270 -37.23 -2.53 2.87
C ILE A 270 -37.85 -3.25 4.07
N ASP A 271 -37.06 -4.11 4.72
CA ASP A 271 -37.44 -4.84 5.93
C ASP A 271 -37.60 -3.88 7.11
N THR A 272 -36.66 -2.94 7.25
CA THR A 272 -36.62 -1.98 8.36
C THR A 272 -36.01 -0.65 7.90
N LEU A 273 -36.68 0.46 8.23
CA LEU A 273 -36.16 1.82 8.11
C LEU A 273 -36.04 2.43 9.50
N LEU A 274 -34.83 2.86 9.84
CA LEU A 274 -34.57 3.67 11.02
C LEU A 274 -34.10 5.06 10.58
N VAL A 275 -34.77 6.09 11.06
CA VAL A 275 -34.30 7.47 10.97
C VAL A 275 -33.98 7.95 12.38
N ILE A 276 -32.71 8.19 12.67
CA ILE A 276 -32.27 8.89 13.89
C ILE A 276 -32.28 10.38 13.55
N TRP A 277 -33.14 11.13 14.24
CA TRP A 277 -33.30 12.56 13.99
C TRP A 277 -32.12 13.38 14.55
N PRO A 278 -31.89 14.61 14.06
CA PRO A 278 -30.82 15.46 14.55
C PRO A 278 -30.89 15.63 16.07
N GLY A 279 -29.74 15.49 16.75
CA GLY A 279 -29.64 15.47 18.21
C GLY A 279 -29.60 14.07 18.83
N GLY A 280 -30.02 13.03 18.10
CA GLY A 280 -29.88 11.62 18.51
C GLY A 280 -30.84 11.15 19.60
N ASP A 281 -31.70 12.03 20.13
CA ASP A 281 -32.65 11.76 21.21
C ASP A 281 -34.04 11.31 20.71
N ARG A 282 -34.24 11.27 19.38
CA ARG A 282 -35.49 10.85 18.73
C ARG A 282 -35.22 9.97 17.52
N CYS A 283 -36.06 8.97 17.28
CA CYS A 283 -36.03 8.12 16.10
C CYS A 283 -37.42 7.79 15.54
N THR A 284 -37.46 7.51 14.24
CA THR A 284 -38.59 6.85 13.57
C THR A 284 -38.15 5.45 13.15
N LEU A 285 -38.89 4.43 13.55
CA LEU A 285 -38.65 3.03 13.17
C LEU A 285 -39.88 2.49 12.45
N LEU A 286 -39.71 2.08 11.20
CA LEU A 286 -40.74 1.52 10.35
C LEU A 286 -40.27 0.18 9.78
N SER A 287 -41.21 -0.69 9.45
CA SER A 287 -40.92 -2.03 8.93
C SER A 287 -41.75 -2.31 7.69
N ASN A 288 -41.25 -3.19 6.82
CA ASN A 288 -41.97 -3.69 5.66
C ASN A 288 -42.49 -2.55 4.75
N ILE A 289 -41.59 -1.70 4.28
CA ILE A 289 -41.89 -0.53 3.43
C ILE A 289 -41.69 -0.91 1.96
N PRO A 290 -42.67 -0.68 1.07
CA PRO A 290 -42.45 -0.89 -0.37
C PRO A 290 -41.44 0.11 -0.94
N ALA A 291 -40.66 -0.31 -1.93
CA ALA A 291 -39.82 0.59 -2.72
C ALA A 291 -40.66 1.50 -3.63
N ASP A 292 -39.97 2.32 -4.42
CA ASP A 292 -40.48 3.17 -5.50
C ASP A 292 -41.48 4.21 -5.03
N GLN A 293 -41.17 4.85 -3.89
CA GLN A 293 -42.00 5.90 -3.32
C GLN A 293 -41.18 6.98 -2.64
N THR A 294 -41.83 8.14 -2.46
CA THR A 294 -41.39 9.18 -1.54
C THR A 294 -42.14 9.05 -0.22
N LEU A 295 -41.42 8.86 0.88
CA LEU A 295 -41.98 8.75 2.22
C LEU A 295 -41.74 10.04 3.01
N ALA A 296 -42.84 10.72 3.37
CA ALA A 296 -42.79 11.91 4.21
C ALA A 296 -42.78 11.54 5.69
N LEU A 297 -41.78 12.03 6.44
CA LEU A 297 -41.61 11.77 7.86
C LEU A 297 -41.43 13.09 8.61
N GLU A 298 -41.94 13.17 9.84
CA GLU A 298 -41.85 14.38 10.67
C GLU A 298 -41.21 14.07 12.03
N GLN A 299 -40.23 14.88 12.45
CA GLN A 299 -39.54 14.73 13.72
C GLN A 299 -40.51 14.81 14.91
N SER A 300 -41.58 15.59 14.78
CA SER A 300 -42.62 15.76 15.81
C SER A 300 -43.30 14.45 16.22
N GLY A 301 -43.43 13.49 15.30
CA GLY A 301 -44.02 12.16 15.51
C GLY A 301 -43.02 11.08 15.94
N ALA A 302 -41.74 11.41 16.07
CA ALA A 302 -40.68 10.46 16.41
C ALA A 302 -40.69 10.07 17.91
N ASN A 303 -40.30 8.83 18.21
CA ASN A 303 -40.21 8.30 19.57
C ASN A 303 -38.78 8.42 20.11
N SER A 304 -38.57 8.14 21.40
CA SER A 304 -37.21 7.98 21.94
C SER A 304 -36.51 6.77 21.29
N PRO A 305 -35.17 6.83 21.09
CA PRO A 305 -34.41 5.73 20.52
C PRO A 305 -34.61 4.44 21.31
N PRO A 306 -34.76 3.29 20.64
CA PRO A 306 -34.65 2.01 21.33
C PRO A 306 -33.28 1.89 22.00
N VAL A 307 -33.26 1.33 23.22
CA VAL A 307 -32.07 1.24 24.09
C VAL A 307 -30.93 0.41 23.46
N ALA A 308 -31.24 -0.46 22.49
CA ALA A 308 -30.26 -1.21 21.72
C ALA A 308 -30.86 -1.62 20.37
N LEU A 309 -30.16 -1.32 19.27
CA LEU A 309 -30.40 -1.95 17.97
C LEU A 309 -29.22 -2.89 17.71
N PRO A 310 -29.41 -4.21 17.82
CA PRO A 310 -28.31 -5.18 17.79
C PRO A 310 -27.43 -5.11 16.53
N TRP A 311 -27.99 -4.67 15.40
CA TRP A 311 -27.26 -4.49 14.13
C TRP A 311 -26.56 -3.15 13.98
N LEU A 312 -26.74 -2.22 14.91
CA LEU A 312 -25.96 -0.97 15.02
C LEU A 312 -24.91 -1.04 16.13
N GLN A 313 -24.87 -2.14 16.89
CA GLN A 313 -23.87 -2.35 17.90
C GLN A 313 -22.63 -2.96 17.25
N HIS A 314 -21.46 -2.41 17.59
CA HIS A 314 -20.19 -3.06 17.30
C HIS A 314 -20.19 -4.47 17.94
N PRO A 315 -19.56 -5.47 17.31
CA PRO A 315 -19.37 -6.77 17.95
C PRO A 315 -18.75 -6.57 19.33
N GLY A 316 -19.48 -6.94 20.39
CA GLY A 316 -19.04 -6.73 21.78
C GLY A 316 -17.85 -7.60 22.21
N SER A 317 -17.37 -8.48 21.33
CA SER A 317 -16.20 -9.34 21.53
C SER A 317 -15.28 -9.26 20.32
N THR A 318 -14.07 -8.74 20.51
CA THR A 318 -12.99 -8.79 19.53
C THR A 318 -12.37 -10.19 19.50
N MET A 319 -11.83 -10.60 18.34
CA MET A 319 -11.12 -11.88 18.19
C MET A 319 -9.78 -11.86 18.94
N PHE A 320 -9.11 -10.71 18.91
CA PHE A 320 -7.82 -10.49 19.54
C PHE A 320 -7.96 -9.50 20.72
N ARG A 321 -7.01 -9.59 21.65
CA ARG A 321 -6.91 -8.70 22.81
C ARG A 321 -5.55 -8.03 22.80
N ASP A 322 -5.53 -6.71 22.90
CA ASP A 322 -4.30 -5.96 23.13
C ASP A 322 -3.69 -6.32 24.50
N VAL A 323 -2.42 -6.74 24.46
CA VAL A 323 -1.62 -7.11 25.63
C VAL A 323 -0.43 -6.18 25.86
N THR A 324 -0.27 -5.11 25.08
CA THR A 324 0.90 -4.20 25.09
C THR A 324 1.20 -3.69 26.49
N ALA A 325 0.19 -3.15 27.19
CA ALA A 325 0.35 -2.65 28.56
C ALA A 325 0.71 -3.76 29.56
N SER A 326 0.21 -4.98 29.36
CA SER A 326 0.53 -6.13 30.24
C SER A 326 1.88 -6.77 29.94
N ALA A 327 2.35 -6.73 28.70
CA ALA A 327 3.64 -7.26 28.26
C ALA A 327 4.83 -6.44 28.81
N ALA A 328 4.59 -5.14 29.06
CA ALA A 328 5.56 -4.23 29.69
C ALA A 328 6.91 -4.13 28.95
N ILE A 329 6.86 -4.13 27.61
CA ILE A 329 8.03 -3.88 26.75
C ILE A 329 8.18 -2.37 26.57
N ASP A 330 9.31 -1.82 27.03
CA ASP A 330 9.66 -0.40 26.92
C ASP A 330 10.85 -0.23 25.98
N TRP A 331 10.62 -0.56 24.70
CA TRP A 331 11.61 -0.43 23.63
C TRP A 331 10.92 -0.03 22.35
N GLN A 332 11.54 0.88 21.61
CA GLN A 332 11.05 1.35 20.33
C GLN A 332 12.21 1.38 19.34
N HIS A 333 11.96 0.88 18.13
CA HIS A 333 12.90 0.99 17.05
C HIS A 333 13.11 2.46 16.67
N GLN A 334 14.36 2.87 16.53
CA GLN A 334 14.74 4.24 16.19
C GLN A 334 15.57 4.20 14.92
N GLU A 335 14.90 4.43 13.80
CA GLU A 335 15.56 4.47 12.51
C GLU A 335 16.58 5.63 12.46
N ASN A 336 17.66 5.41 11.71
CA ASN A 336 18.68 6.40 11.44
C ASN A 336 18.12 7.56 10.55
N GLN A 337 18.87 8.66 10.45
CA GLN A 337 18.55 9.74 9.51
C GLN A 337 19.37 9.61 8.22
N TYR A 338 19.13 8.55 7.47
CA TYR A 338 19.71 8.37 6.14
C TYR A 338 18.61 8.31 5.07
N TYR A 339 18.91 8.87 3.90
CA TYR A 339 17.99 8.89 2.77
C TYR A 339 18.73 8.52 1.50
N ASP A 340 18.40 7.36 0.92
CA ASP A 340 19.05 6.84 -0.28
C ASP A 340 19.05 7.85 -1.45
N TRP A 341 17.96 8.57 -1.64
CA TRP A 341 17.80 9.52 -2.73
C TRP A 341 18.65 10.79 -2.62
N ASP A 342 19.32 11.05 -1.50
CA ASP A 342 20.31 12.13 -1.44
C ASP A 342 21.55 11.76 -2.29
N ARG A 343 21.84 10.46 -2.41
CA ARG A 343 22.86 9.87 -3.30
C ARG A 343 22.25 9.42 -4.63
N ASP A 344 21.28 8.52 -4.57
CA ASP A 344 20.68 7.85 -5.73
C ASP A 344 19.35 8.53 -6.09
N ARG A 345 19.43 9.73 -6.68
CA ARG A 345 18.28 10.63 -6.81
C ARG A 345 17.09 10.10 -7.58
N LEU A 346 17.25 9.04 -8.37
CA LEU A 346 16.15 8.46 -9.16
C LEU A 346 15.45 7.27 -8.47
N LEU A 347 15.92 6.83 -7.29
CA LEU A 347 15.17 5.88 -6.47
C LEU A 347 13.90 6.50 -5.90
N TYR A 348 12.84 5.71 -5.76
CA TYR A 348 11.54 6.15 -5.21
C TYR A 348 11.26 5.64 -3.79
N PHE A 349 11.96 4.59 -3.38
CA PHE A 349 11.80 3.93 -2.09
C PHE A 349 13.16 3.83 -1.40
N LEU A 350 13.17 3.94 -0.07
CA LEU A 350 14.35 3.72 0.76
C LEU A 350 14.66 2.23 0.84
N TYR A 351 15.95 1.92 0.78
CA TYR A 351 16.52 0.58 0.93
C TYR A 351 17.38 0.47 2.20
N SER A 352 17.44 1.55 2.97
CA SER A 352 18.19 1.73 4.22
C SER A 352 17.29 1.68 5.46
N THR A 353 16.06 1.19 5.31
CA THR A 353 15.04 1.14 6.37
C THR A 353 14.27 -0.19 6.32
N GLU A 354 15.00 -1.31 6.37
CA GLU A 354 14.43 -2.66 6.14
C GLU A 354 14.02 -3.39 7.45
N GLY A 355 14.46 -2.87 8.60
CA GLY A 355 14.14 -3.37 9.94
C GLY A 355 12.93 -2.69 10.61
N PRO A 356 12.60 -3.08 11.86
CA PRO A 356 13.21 -4.17 12.63
C PRO A 356 12.60 -5.55 12.35
N ARG A 357 13.38 -6.61 12.61
CA ARG A 357 12.92 -8.01 12.71
C ARG A 357 13.00 -8.54 14.12
N ILE A 358 12.27 -9.62 14.38
CA ILE A 358 12.25 -10.34 15.64
C ILE A 358 12.63 -11.80 15.40
N ALA A 359 13.51 -12.32 16.24
CA ALA A 359 13.78 -13.75 16.37
C ALA A 359 13.26 -14.24 17.73
N VAL A 360 12.62 -15.41 17.76
CA VAL A 360 12.01 -15.98 18.97
C VAL A 360 12.74 -17.29 19.32
N GLY A 361 13.01 -17.50 20.61
CA GLY A 361 13.68 -18.70 21.12
C GLY A 361 13.83 -18.62 22.64
N ASP A 362 14.03 -19.76 23.31
CA ASP A 362 14.29 -19.81 24.76
C ASP A 362 15.79 -19.58 25.01
N VAL A 363 16.17 -18.39 25.47
CA VAL A 363 17.59 -18.03 25.62
C VAL A 363 18.15 -18.34 27.01
N ASN A 364 17.30 -18.72 27.96
CA ASN A 364 17.71 -19.01 29.35
C ASN A 364 17.36 -20.44 29.82
N GLY A 365 16.78 -21.26 28.95
CA GLY A 365 16.42 -22.65 29.19
C GLY A 365 15.27 -22.84 30.17
N ASP A 366 14.39 -21.85 30.34
CA ASP A 366 13.28 -21.90 31.29
C ASP A 366 11.94 -22.42 30.71
N GLY A 367 11.95 -22.73 29.41
CA GLY A 367 10.84 -23.28 28.64
C GLY A 367 9.82 -22.24 28.18
N LYS A 368 10.12 -20.94 28.29
CA LYS A 368 9.31 -19.85 27.75
C LYS A 368 9.95 -19.21 26.52
N GLU A 369 9.11 -18.64 25.67
CA GLU A 369 9.57 -17.93 24.47
C GLU A 369 10.11 -16.55 24.84
N ASP A 370 11.41 -16.37 24.68
CA ASP A 370 12.08 -15.08 24.71
C ASP A 370 12.21 -14.53 23.28
N PHE A 371 12.66 -13.29 23.13
CA PHE A 371 12.90 -12.75 21.79
C PHE A 371 14.08 -11.79 21.72
N PHE A 372 14.75 -11.80 20.56
CA PHE A 372 15.68 -10.76 20.12
C PHE A 372 14.97 -9.86 19.11
N ILE A 373 15.16 -8.55 19.22
CA ILE A 373 14.67 -7.54 18.25
C ILE A 373 15.85 -6.77 17.68
N CYS A 374 15.88 -6.68 16.35
CA CYS A 374 16.90 -5.99 15.58
C CYS A 374 16.91 -4.47 15.84
N GLY A 375 18.11 -3.89 15.95
CA GLY A 375 18.30 -2.44 16.00
C GLY A 375 18.68 -1.84 14.64
N ALA A 376 18.23 -0.61 14.37
CA ALA A 376 18.74 0.17 13.25
C ALA A 376 20.23 0.51 13.45
N LYS A 377 20.88 1.04 12.42
CA LYS A 377 22.21 1.61 12.57
C LYS A 377 22.28 2.62 13.72
N ASP A 378 23.33 2.49 14.53
CA ASP A 378 23.61 3.23 15.76
C ASP A 378 22.63 2.93 16.93
N GLN A 379 21.75 1.94 16.78
CA GLN A 379 20.90 1.37 17.83
C GLN A 379 21.23 -0.12 18.01
N ALA A 380 21.72 -0.52 19.18
CA ALA A 380 21.94 -1.95 19.44
C ALA A 380 20.62 -2.73 19.44
N GLY A 381 20.61 -3.91 18.81
CA GLY A 381 19.57 -4.90 19.03
C GLY A 381 19.41 -5.27 20.52
N ALA A 382 18.24 -5.79 20.88
CA ALA A 382 17.87 -6.05 22.27
C ALA A 382 17.27 -7.45 22.44
N VAL A 383 17.61 -8.11 23.54
CA VAL A 383 17.01 -9.40 23.92
C VAL A 383 16.12 -9.24 25.15
N PHE A 384 14.96 -9.90 25.12
CA PHE A 384 13.91 -9.83 26.11
C PHE A 384 13.55 -11.22 26.62
N GLU A 385 13.74 -11.43 27.92
CA GLU A 385 13.34 -12.65 28.61
C GLU A 385 11.87 -12.55 29.04
N GLN A 386 11.09 -13.60 28.78
CA GLN A 386 9.71 -13.74 29.23
C GLN A 386 9.64 -14.18 30.70
N LEU A 387 9.13 -13.28 31.54
CA LEU A 387 8.80 -13.52 32.93
C LEU A 387 7.43 -14.21 33.09
N PRO A 388 7.18 -14.87 34.23
CA PRO A 388 5.85 -15.41 34.54
C PRO A 388 4.74 -14.37 34.39
N GLY A 389 3.64 -14.78 33.73
CA GLY A 389 2.49 -13.91 33.46
C GLY A 389 2.56 -13.11 32.17
N GLY A 390 3.52 -13.42 31.28
CA GLY A 390 3.61 -12.82 29.93
C GLY A 390 4.21 -11.41 29.91
N LYS A 391 5.03 -11.09 30.92
CA LYS A 391 5.82 -9.84 30.97
C LYS A 391 7.20 -10.07 30.40
N PHE A 392 7.85 -9.03 29.90
CA PHE A 392 9.20 -9.14 29.37
C PHE A 392 10.19 -8.27 30.14
N ARG A 393 11.44 -8.74 30.23
CA ARG A 393 12.56 -8.00 30.80
C ARG A 393 13.68 -7.94 29.79
N GLN A 394 14.08 -6.72 29.42
CA GLN A 394 15.26 -6.50 28.59
C GLN A 394 16.54 -6.84 29.37
N HIS A 395 17.48 -7.51 28.70
CA HIS A 395 18.85 -7.68 29.20
C HIS A 395 19.82 -6.74 28.48
N ARG A 396 20.75 -6.16 29.24
CA ARG A 396 21.82 -5.35 28.65
C ARG A 396 22.90 -6.27 28.10
N GLN A 397 23.24 -6.11 26.83
CA GLN A 397 24.20 -6.95 26.11
C GLN A 397 25.39 -6.12 25.62
N PRO A 398 26.54 -6.12 26.32
CA PRO A 398 27.73 -5.40 25.88
C PRO A 398 28.22 -5.79 24.48
N ALA A 399 27.98 -7.04 24.07
CA ALA A 399 28.33 -7.52 22.73
C ALA A 399 27.51 -6.82 21.64
N PHE A 400 26.20 -6.62 21.86
CA PHE A 400 25.33 -5.91 20.91
C PHE A 400 25.65 -4.42 20.87
N GLU A 401 25.89 -3.80 22.03
CA GLU A 401 26.32 -2.40 22.12
C GLU A 401 27.62 -2.13 21.36
N ALA A 402 28.55 -3.09 21.35
CA ALA A 402 29.83 -2.97 20.64
C ALA A 402 29.67 -3.05 19.11
N ASP A 403 28.57 -3.63 18.62
CA ASP A 403 28.28 -3.78 17.20
C ASP A 403 27.13 -2.87 16.72
N ALA A 404 26.69 -1.92 17.55
CA ALA A 404 25.55 -1.03 17.26
C ALA A 404 25.73 -0.16 16.00
N ALA A 405 26.95 -0.04 15.46
CA ALA A 405 27.20 0.69 14.20
C ALA A 405 26.67 -0.03 12.94
N SER A 406 26.33 -1.32 13.05
CA SER A 406 25.68 -2.11 12.01
C SER A 406 24.16 -1.92 12.04
N GLU A 407 23.50 -2.07 10.89
CA GLU A 407 22.05 -2.22 10.83
C GLU A 407 21.69 -3.71 10.91
N ASP A 408 20.85 -4.09 11.86
CA ASP A 408 20.33 -5.44 12.01
C ASP A 408 19.05 -5.58 11.17
N VAL A 409 19.03 -6.48 10.17
CA VAL A 409 17.88 -6.60 9.25
C VAL A 409 17.14 -7.93 9.33
N ASP A 410 17.74 -8.96 9.91
CA ASP A 410 17.10 -10.25 10.23
C ASP A 410 17.92 -11.00 11.28
N ALA A 411 17.33 -11.99 11.94
CA ALA A 411 18.04 -12.80 12.93
C ALA A 411 17.40 -14.18 13.12
N VAL A 412 18.18 -15.14 13.61
CA VAL A 412 17.69 -16.46 14.05
C VAL A 412 18.33 -16.85 15.39
N LEU A 413 17.52 -17.48 16.24
CA LEU A 413 17.94 -18.09 17.50
C LEU A 413 17.90 -19.62 17.33
N PHE A 414 19.01 -20.32 17.60
CA PHE A 414 19.14 -21.77 17.43
C PHE A 414 20.35 -22.31 18.20
N ASP A 415 20.35 -23.61 18.53
CA ASP A 415 21.50 -24.26 19.18
C ASP A 415 22.56 -24.60 18.11
N ALA A 416 23.66 -23.83 18.09
CA ALA A 416 24.67 -23.96 17.04
C ALA A 416 25.83 -24.88 17.44
N ASP A 417 26.10 -25.08 18.74
CA ASP A 417 27.21 -25.89 19.23
C ASP A 417 26.80 -27.14 20.03
N GLY A 418 25.49 -27.42 20.08
CA GLY A 418 24.90 -28.64 20.61
C GLY A 418 24.89 -28.68 22.14
N ASP A 419 25.03 -27.54 22.81
CA ASP A 419 25.05 -27.46 24.28
C ASP A 419 23.65 -27.30 24.91
N GLY A 420 22.62 -27.10 24.07
CA GLY A 420 21.21 -27.05 24.43
C GLY A 420 20.69 -25.65 24.75
N ASP A 421 21.48 -24.60 24.58
CA ASP A 421 21.00 -23.21 24.61
C ASP A 421 20.82 -22.61 23.20
N ALA A 422 20.07 -21.51 23.11
CA ALA A 422 19.88 -20.82 21.83
C ALA A 422 20.95 -19.74 21.62
N ASP A 423 21.84 -19.97 20.67
CA ASP A 423 22.77 -18.99 20.11
C ASP A 423 22.07 -18.04 19.13
N LEU A 424 22.74 -16.93 18.78
CA LEU A 424 22.17 -15.87 17.95
C LEU A 424 23.02 -15.60 16.71
N TYR A 425 22.41 -15.70 15.53
CA TYR A 425 22.93 -15.14 14.28
C TYR A 425 22.14 -13.89 13.90
N VAL A 426 22.84 -12.78 13.65
CA VAL A 426 22.26 -11.49 13.23
C VAL A 426 22.78 -11.13 11.85
N ALA A 427 21.84 -10.98 10.91
CA ALA A 427 22.10 -10.51 9.56
C ALA A 427 22.29 -8.99 9.53
N SER A 428 23.35 -8.53 8.87
CA SER A 428 23.66 -7.12 8.72
C SER A 428 23.28 -6.61 7.32
N GLY A 429 22.56 -5.50 7.25
CA GLY A 429 22.02 -4.95 6.00
C GLY A 429 22.26 -3.45 5.83
N GLY A 430 21.42 -2.82 5.01
CA GLY A 430 21.44 -1.38 4.75
C GLY A 430 22.14 -0.98 3.45
N ASN A 431 21.78 0.21 2.96
CA ASN A 431 22.30 0.82 1.73
C ASN A 431 23.06 2.15 1.99
N GLU A 432 23.14 2.56 3.26
CA GLU A 432 23.89 3.71 3.74
C GLU A 432 25.40 3.46 3.90
N PHE A 433 25.80 2.20 3.85
CA PHE A 433 27.19 1.79 3.92
C PHE A 433 27.85 1.76 2.54
N LYS A 434 29.17 1.86 2.51
CA LYS A 434 29.94 1.61 1.27
C LYS A 434 30.05 0.12 1.01
N PRO A 435 30.25 -0.30 -0.25
CA PRO A 435 30.58 -1.70 -0.56
C PRO A 435 31.73 -2.22 0.31
N ALA A 436 31.56 -3.42 0.86
CA ALA A 436 32.52 -4.10 1.74
C ALA A 436 32.87 -3.36 3.06
N SER A 437 32.01 -2.46 3.54
CA SER A 437 32.15 -1.88 4.88
C SER A 437 32.04 -2.97 5.96
N PRO A 438 32.89 -3.00 7.01
CA PRO A 438 32.85 -4.02 8.05
C PRO A 438 31.49 -4.15 8.75
N GLU A 439 30.72 -3.07 8.82
CA GLU A 439 29.38 -3.00 9.40
C GLU A 439 28.38 -3.91 8.67
N LEU A 440 28.64 -4.26 7.40
CA LEU A 440 27.86 -5.23 6.62
C LEU A 440 28.27 -6.69 6.85
N THR A 441 29.04 -6.97 7.90
CA THR A 441 29.39 -8.36 8.22
C THR A 441 28.33 -8.90 9.16
N ASP A 442 27.68 -10.02 8.79
CA ASP A 442 26.77 -10.70 9.71
C ASP A 442 27.53 -11.11 10.98
N ARG A 443 26.81 -11.24 12.10
CA ARG A 443 27.38 -11.44 13.42
C ARG A 443 26.81 -12.70 14.05
N PHE A 444 27.70 -13.52 14.61
CA PHE A 444 27.32 -14.70 15.38
C PHE A 444 27.73 -14.52 16.84
N TYR A 445 26.81 -14.85 17.75
CA TYR A 445 26.98 -14.72 19.19
C TYR A 445 26.65 -16.04 19.88
N LEU A 446 27.58 -16.50 20.72
CA LEU A 446 27.36 -17.64 21.60
C LEU A 446 26.63 -17.20 22.86
N ASN A 447 25.64 -17.98 23.29
CA ASN A 447 24.94 -17.82 24.55
C ASN A 447 25.68 -18.57 25.68
N ASP A 448 25.32 -18.28 26.94
CA ASP A 448 25.90 -18.91 28.13
C ASP A 448 24.86 -19.71 28.96
N GLY A 449 23.73 -20.01 28.34
CA GLY A 449 22.55 -20.65 28.90
C GLY A 449 21.72 -19.76 29.81
N LYS A 450 22.06 -18.47 29.92
CA LYS A 450 21.37 -17.49 30.78
C LYS A 450 20.99 -16.22 30.02
N GLY A 451 21.06 -16.28 28.69
CA GLY A 451 20.81 -15.17 27.81
C GLY A 451 21.92 -14.12 27.80
N ASN A 452 23.17 -14.43 28.17
CA ASN A 452 24.30 -13.51 27.99
C ASN A 452 25.08 -13.86 26.73
N PHE A 453 25.07 -12.96 25.76
CA PHE A 453 25.65 -13.22 24.44
C PHE A 453 27.09 -12.71 24.33
N SER A 454 27.94 -13.52 23.71
CA SER A 454 29.34 -13.21 23.44
C SER A 454 29.68 -13.40 21.96
N ARG A 455 30.30 -12.40 21.35
CA ARG A 455 30.56 -12.43 19.90
C ARG A 455 31.65 -13.45 19.55
N GLN A 456 31.34 -14.36 18.62
CA GLN A 456 32.30 -15.31 18.06
C GLN A 456 32.75 -14.86 16.66
N ARG A 457 33.95 -14.28 16.56
CA ARG A 457 34.44 -13.61 15.33
C ARG A 457 34.95 -14.58 14.26
N ASP A 458 35.40 -15.75 14.67
CA ASP A 458 36.02 -16.73 13.77
C ASP A 458 35.05 -17.85 13.36
N ALA A 459 33.76 -17.72 13.69
CA ALA A 459 32.72 -18.71 13.38
C ALA A 459 32.54 -18.95 11.87
N ILE A 460 32.76 -17.91 11.05
CA ILE A 460 32.59 -17.98 9.59
C ILE A 460 33.92 -17.58 8.93
N PRO A 461 34.84 -18.54 8.70
CA PRO A 461 36.16 -18.24 8.17
C PRO A 461 36.11 -17.57 6.79
N GLY A 462 36.71 -16.39 6.67
CA GLY A 462 36.83 -15.67 5.40
C GLY A 462 35.54 -14.99 4.92
N GLN A 463 34.56 -14.82 5.80
CA GLN A 463 33.37 -14.03 5.53
C GLN A 463 33.74 -12.64 5.01
N LYS A 464 33.11 -12.24 3.90
CA LYS A 464 33.21 -10.89 3.36
C LYS A 464 31.97 -10.10 3.77
N PRO A 465 32.06 -8.78 3.95
CA PRO A 465 30.87 -7.98 4.24
C PRO A 465 29.96 -7.88 3.01
N PHE A 466 28.66 -8.06 3.20
CA PHE A 466 27.61 -7.89 2.19
C PHE A 466 26.29 -7.50 2.86
N ALA A 467 25.41 -6.80 2.16
CA ALA A 467 24.09 -6.49 2.70
C ALA A 467 23.18 -7.72 2.60
N THR A 468 22.94 -8.37 3.73
CA THR A 468 22.01 -9.50 3.88
C THR A 468 20.57 -8.97 3.89
N GLY A 469 19.61 -9.77 3.44
CA GLY A 469 18.17 -9.46 3.45
C GLY A 469 17.35 -10.41 4.30
N CYS A 470 17.78 -11.68 4.40
CA CYS A 470 17.17 -12.65 5.29
C CYS A 470 18.16 -13.76 5.70
N VAL A 471 17.89 -14.40 6.83
CA VAL A 471 18.59 -15.61 7.29
C VAL A 471 17.60 -16.69 7.77
N ARG A 472 17.73 -17.93 7.32
CA ARG A 472 16.83 -19.04 7.70
C ARG A 472 17.60 -20.28 8.11
N ALA A 473 17.21 -20.87 9.23
CA ALA A 473 17.85 -22.05 9.82
C ALA A 473 17.14 -23.35 9.40
N ALA A 474 17.93 -24.38 9.06
CA ALA A 474 17.48 -25.75 8.81
C ALA A 474 18.67 -26.73 8.84
N ASP A 475 18.44 -28.01 9.08
CA ASP A 475 19.44 -29.08 8.88
C ASP A 475 19.47 -29.44 7.38
N VAL A 476 20.38 -28.84 6.62
CA VAL A 476 20.35 -28.88 5.14
C VAL A 476 20.94 -30.19 4.62
N ASP A 477 21.98 -30.73 5.26
CA ASP A 477 22.64 -31.95 4.81
C ASP A 477 22.25 -33.22 5.60
N GLY A 478 21.40 -33.09 6.61
CA GLY A 478 20.79 -34.19 7.36
C GLY A 478 21.74 -34.80 8.40
N ASP A 479 22.77 -34.07 8.82
CA ASP A 479 23.73 -34.53 9.82
C ASP A 479 23.27 -34.27 11.28
N GLY A 480 22.18 -33.52 11.45
CA GLY A 480 21.54 -33.19 12.72
C GLY A 480 22.00 -31.86 13.31
N ASP A 481 22.97 -31.19 12.71
CA ASP A 481 23.40 -29.84 13.08
C ASP A 481 22.56 -28.79 12.33
N THR A 482 22.29 -27.64 12.96
CA THR A 482 21.52 -26.58 12.29
C THR A 482 22.42 -25.74 11.39
N ASP A 483 22.11 -25.70 10.10
CA ASP A 483 22.74 -24.86 9.07
C ASP A 483 21.92 -23.59 8.81
N LEU A 484 22.50 -22.66 8.03
CA LEU A 484 21.83 -21.41 7.66
C LEU A 484 21.85 -21.17 6.15
N PHE A 485 20.74 -20.64 5.63
CA PHE A 485 20.73 -19.89 4.38
C PHE A 485 20.76 -18.40 4.68
N ALA A 486 21.69 -17.66 4.06
CA ALA A 486 21.77 -16.20 4.11
C ALA A 486 21.58 -15.62 2.70
N GLY A 487 20.46 -14.91 2.48
CA GLY A 487 20.13 -14.27 1.20
C GLY A 487 20.59 -12.82 1.16
N MET A 488 21.23 -12.38 0.08
CA MET A 488 21.69 -10.99 -0.05
C MET A 488 20.55 -10.08 -0.54
N ARG A 489 20.42 -8.90 0.09
CA ARG A 489 19.39 -7.90 -0.25
C ARG A 489 19.75 -7.08 -1.47
N LEU A 490 20.97 -6.55 -1.48
CA LEU A 490 21.48 -5.62 -2.50
C LEU A 490 23.00 -5.50 -2.45
N LEU A 491 23.57 -4.86 -3.47
CA LEU A 491 24.93 -4.32 -3.42
C LEU A 491 24.82 -2.82 -3.09
N PRO A 492 25.40 -2.32 -1.98
CA PRO A 492 25.28 -0.91 -1.64
C PRO A 492 25.78 0.01 -2.77
N GLU A 493 25.14 1.16 -2.93
CA GLU A 493 25.37 2.11 -4.05
C GLU A 493 24.99 1.57 -5.44
N ASN A 494 24.51 0.32 -5.56
CA ASN A 494 24.25 -0.36 -6.82
C ASN A 494 22.88 -1.08 -6.79
N VAL A 495 21.84 -0.40 -6.28
CA VAL A 495 20.46 -0.92 -6.23
C VAL A 495 19.98 -1.20 -7.66
N GLY A 496 19.51 -2.42 -7.92
CA GLY A 496 19.11 -2.89 -9.25
C GLY A 496 20.10 -3.85 -9.91
N VAL A 497 21.23 -4.15 -9.27
CA VAL A 497 22.10 -5.27 -9.67
C VAL A 497 21.67 -6.54 -8.92
N PRO A 498 21.27 -7.63 -9.62
CA PRO A 498 20.98 -8.91 -8.97
C PRO A 498 22.16 -9.42 -8.15
N VAL A 499 21.89 -9.75 -6.89
CA VAL A 499 22.86 -10.32 -5.94
C VAL A 499 22.54 -11.79 -5.65
N GLY A 500 23.28 -12.40 -4.72
CA GLY A 500 23.24 -13.83 -4.46
C GLY A 500 22.77 -14.22 -3.06
N GLY A 501 23.28 -15.35 -2.59
CA GLY A 501 23.14 -15.85 -1.23
C GLY A 501 24.19 -16.91 -0.94
N PHE A 502 24.17 -17.44 0.27
CA PHE A 502 25.12 -18.45 0.77
C PHE A 502 24.41 -19.48 1.63
N LEU A 503 24.92 -20.71 1.61
CA LEU A 503 24.70 -21.69 2.67
C LEU A 503 25.87 -21.63 3.64
N LEU A 504 25.57 -21.66 4.93
CA LEU A 504 26.53 -21.75 6.03
C LEU A 504 26.31 -23.11 6.69
N ILE A 505 27.16 -24.08 6.35
CA ILE A 505 27.07 -25.45 6.84
C ILE A 505 27.81 -25.54 8.17
N ASN A 506 27.10 -25.83 9.25
CA ASN A 506 27.62 -25.95 10.59
C ASN A 506 28.40 -27.27 10.76
N ASN A 507 29.17 -27.39 11.85
CA ASN A 507 29.89 -28.61 12.19
C ASN A 507 29.56 -29.11 13.61
N GLY A 508 28.42 -28.64 14.14
CA GLY A 508 27.92 -28.96 15.48
C GLY A 508 28.73 -28.33 16.61
N LYS A 509 29.53 -27.29 16.32
CA LYS A 509 30.36 -26.58 17.31
C LYS A 509 30.31 -25.06 17.14
N GLY A 510 29.31 -24.55 16.43
CA GLY A 510 29.19 -23.13 16.11
C GLY A 510 30.24 -22.61 15.14
N PHE A 511 30.77 -23.46 14.24
CA PHE A 511 31.68 -23.06 13.17
C PHE A 511 31.12 -23.48 11.81
N PHE A 512 30.98 -22.50 10.92
CA PHE A 512 30.32 -22.65 9.64
C PHE A 512 31.31 -22.68 8.49
N SER A 513 31.04 -23.54 7.51
CA SER A 513 31.68 -23.54 6.20
C SER A 513 30.74 -22.92 5.15
N MET A 514 31.25 -21.96 4.40
CA MET A 514 30.43 -21.22 3.43
C MET A 514 30.42 -21.93 2.08
N SER A 515 29.22 -22.22 1.56
CA SER A 515 28.97 -22.79 0.24
C SER A 515 28.12 -21.85 -0.61
N GLN A 516 28.49 -21.68 -1.88
CA GLN A 516 27.75 -20.85 -2.83
C GLN A 516 27.66 -21.55 -4.20
N PRO A 517 26.61 -22.38 -4.41
CA PRO A 517 26.30 -22.94 -5.71
C PRO A 517 26.14 -21.86 -6.80
N GLU A 518 26.32 -22.22 -8.08
CA GLU A 518 26.30 -21.25 -9.18
C GLU A 518 24.98 -20.47 -9.27
N PHE A 519 23.84 -21.15 -9.05
CA PHE A 519 22.53 -20.51 -9.05
C PHE A 519 22.32 -19.52 -7.89
N MET A 520 23.06 -19.67 -6.78
CA MET A 520 23.03 -18.75 -5.65
C MET A 520 23.86 -17.49 -5.86
N LYS A 521 24.68 -17.40 -6.92
CA LYS A 521 25.46 -16.19 -7.19
C LYS A 521 24.60 -15.03 -7.68
N LYS A 522 23.43 -15.33 -8.26
CA LYS A 522 22.48 -14.38 -8.82
C LYS A 522 21.04 -14.85 -8.58
N LEU A 523 20.59 -14.72 -7.33
CA LEU A 523 19.22 -15.01 -6.94
C LEU A 523 18.28 -13.87 -7.32
N GLY A 524 18.69 -12.62 -7.09
CA GLY A 524 17.87 -11.42 -7.22
C GLY A 524 18.13 -10.46 -6.07
N LEU A 525 17.14 -9.69 -5.65
CA LEU A 525 17.20 -8.81 -4.48
C LEU A 525 16.38 -9.45 -3.35
N VAL A 526 17.00 -10.37 -2.61
CA VAL A 526 16.29 -11.28 -1.68
C VAL A 526 15.75 -10.50 -0.48
N THR A 527 14.48 -10.74 -0.13
CA THR A 527 13.80 -10.13 1.03
C THR A 527 13.38 -11.17 2.06
N ASP A 528 13.10 -12.40 1.64
CA ASP A 528 12.69 -13.48 2.55
C ASP A 528 12.88 -14.88 1.94
N ALA A 529 12.85 -15.89 2.81
CA ALA A 529 12.85 -17.30 2.43
C ALA A 529 12.15 -18.15 3.51
N VAL A 530 11.79 -19.39 3.18
CA VAL A 530 11.36 -20.40 4.16
C VAL A 530 11.85 -21.79 3.73
N TRP A 531 12.15 -22.62 4.73
CA TRP A 531 12.46 -24.03 4.55
C TRP A 531 11.20 -24.87 4.76
N SER A 532 10.92 -25.82 3.87
CA SER A 532 9.80 -26.75 4.00
C SER A 532 10.01 -28.00 3.14
N ASP A 533 9.44 -29.13 3.54
CA ASP A 533 9.37 -30.35 2.72
C ASP A 533 8.31 -30.16 1.61
N ILE A 534 8.72 -29.79 0.39
CA ILE A 534 7.83 -29.46 -0.74
C ILE A 534 7.48 -30.71 -1.54
N ASP A 535 8.38 -31.67 -1.64
CA ASP A 535 8.21 -32.88 -2.44
C ASP A 535 7.87 -34.16 -1.64
N GLY A 536 7.89 -34.09 -0.31
CA GLY A 536 7.46 -35.13 0.61
C GLY A 536 8.55 -36.14 0.96
N ASP A 537 9.82 -35.85 0.68
CA ASP A 537 10.95 -36.73 0.97
C ASP A 537 11.57 -36.55 2.38
N LYS A 538 11.09 -35.53 3.11
CA LYS A 538 11.44 -35.15 4.49
C LYS A 538 12.76 -34.43 4.65
N ASP A 539 13.44 -34.06 3.58
CA ASP A 539 14.51 -33.07 3.66
C ASP A 539 13.94 -31.63 3.47
N PRO A 540 14.62 -30.59 3.98
CA PRO A 540 14.09 -29.24 3.86
C PRO A 540 14.42 -28.63 2.49
N ASP A 541 13.39 -28.33 1.71
CA ASP A 541 13.50 -27.55 0.47
C ASP A 541 13.45 -26.05 0.76
N LEU A 542 14.12 -25.27 -0.08
CA LEU A 542 14.19 -23.81 0.07
C LEU A 542 13.25 -23.11 -0.92
N ILE A 543 12.42 -22.20 -0.43
CA ILE A 543 11.72 -21.22 -1.27
C ILE A 543 12.19 -19.81 -0.94
N VAL A 544 12.53 -19.03 -1.96
CA VAL A 544 13.13 -17.69 -1.83
C VAL A 544 12.26 -16.67 -2.58
N VAL A 545 12.03 -15.53 -1.94
CA VAL A 545 11.33 -14.38 -2.50
C VAL A 545 12.18 -13.11 -2.40
N GLY A 546 11.94 -12.18 -3.31
CA GLY A 546 12.67 -10.93 -3.37
C GLY A 546 12.05 -9.94 -4.34
N GLU A 547 12.63 -8.75 -4.41
CA GLU A 547 12.20 -7.75 -5.37
C GLU A 547 12.79 -8.01 -6.75
N TRP A 548 11.99 -7.67 -7.77
CA TRP A 548 12.36 -7.77 -9.17
C TRP A 548 12.76 -9.18 -9.62
N MET A 549 12.20 -10.19 -8.97
CA MET A 549 12.48 -11.60 -9.25
C MET A 549 11.22 -12.44 -9.08
N PRO A 550 11.09 -13.58 -9.79
CA PRO A 550 10.05 -14.56 -9.51
C PRO A 550 10.27 -15.21 -8.15
N VAL A 551 9.22 -15.83 -7.61
CA VAL A 551 9.36 -16.78 -6.50
C VAL A 551 10.18 -17.97 -6.99
N ARG A 552 11.20 -18.37 -6.23
CA ARG A 552 12.15 -19.42 -6.61
C ARG A 552 12.12 -20.59 -5.63
N VAL A 553 12.08 -21.81 -6.16
CA VAL A 553 12.07 -23.04 -5.38
C VAL A 553 13.36 -23.81 -5.64
N PHE A 554 13.96 -24.36 -4.60
CA PHE A 554 15.14 -25.20 -4.66
C PHE A 554 14.88 -26.49 -3.92
N ILE A 555 14.91 -27.60 -4.66
CA ILE A 555 14.70 -28.92 -4.08
C ILE A 555 16.02 -29.41 -3.51
N ASN A 556 16.01 -29.78 -2.24
CA ASN A 556 17.13 -30.38 -1.55
C ASN A 556 17.16 -31.88 -1.85
N ASN A 557 18.37 -32.42 -1.88
CA ASN A 557 18.60 -33.83 -2.17
C ASN A 557 19.83 -34.25 -1.36
N ASN A 558 19.65 -34.41 -0.05
CA ASN A 558 20.73 -34.70 0.90
C ASN A 558 21.87 -33.66 0.84
N GLY A 559 21.56 -32.40 1.10
CA GLY A 559 22.51 -31.28 1.13
C GLY A 559 22.85 -30.66 -0.22
N GLN A 560 22.26 -31.17 -1.31
CA GLN A 560 22.47 -30.65 -2.67
C GLN A 560 21.19 -29.98 -3.20
N LEU A 561 21.12 -28.66 -3.02
CA LEU A 561 20.04 -27.85 -3.59
C LEU A 561 20.12 -27.76 -5.11
N SER A 562 18.97 -27.87 -5.77
CA SER A 562 18.80 -27.70 -7.21
C SER A 562 17.61 -26.82 -7.54
N ASP A 563 17.79 -25.91 -8.51
CA ASP A 563 16.76 -24.97 -8.95
C ASP A 563 15.58 -25.68 -9.61
N TYR A 564 14.37 -25.35 -9.18
CA TYR A 564 13.13 -25.93 -9.65
C TYR A 564 12.11 -24.83 -10.01
N ASP A 565 11.66 -24.80 -11.26
CA ASP A 565 10.77 -23.75 -11.76
C ASP A 565 9.43 -23.70 -11.03
N GLY A 566 8.88 -24.85 -10.64
CA GLY A 566 7.59 -24.94 -9.92
C GLY A 566 6.38 -24.34 -10.67
N GLY A 567 6.54 -23.84 -11.91
CA GLY A 567 5.54 -23.04 -12.61
C GLY A 567 5.53 -21.55 -12.23
N LEU A 568 6.58 -21.06 -11.56
CA LEU A 568 6.62 -19.75 -10.93
C LEU A 568 7.43 -18.71 -11.71
N SER A 569 7.98 -19.05 -12.88
CA SER A 569 8.77 -18.10 -13.69
C SER A 569 8.05 -16.80 -14.10
N LEU A 570 6.71 -16.80 -14.13
CA LEU A 570 5.90 -15.59 -14.42
C LEU A 570 5.51 -14.79 -13.17
N THR A 571 6.01 -15.17 -11.99
CA THR A 571 5.67 -14.52 -10.71
C THR A 571 6.60 -13.37 -10.34
N ALA A 572 7.35 -12.81 -11.30
CA ALA A 572 8.26 -11.70 -10.99
C ALA A 572 7.51 -10.55 -10.33
N GLY A 573 7.93 -10.15 -9.13
CA GLY A 573 7.20 -9.19 -8.29
C GLY A 573 8.12 -8.38 -7.39
N LEU A 574 7.53 -7.60 -6.50
CA LEU A 574 8.23 -6.82 -5.48
C LEU A 574 8.01 -7.46 -4.10
N TRP A 575 8.37 -8.75 -4.00
CA TRP A 575 8.05 -9.58 -2.85
C TRP A 575 8.78 -9.13 -1.58
N LYS A 576 8.09 -9.23 -0.44
CA LYS A 576 8.56 -8.72 0.87
C LYS A 576 8.70 -9.81 1.93
N ARG A 577 7.82 -10.80 1.91
CA ARG A 577 7.70 -11.85 2.94
C ARG A 577 7.13 -13.14 2.37
N ILE A 578 7.44 -14.26 3.02
CA ILE A 578 6.83 -15.57 2.76
C ILE A 578 6.58 -16.32 4.07
N ALA A 579 5.47 -17.05 4.14
CA ALA A 579 5.20 -18.00 5.22
C ALA A 579 4.53 -19.26 4.68
N ALA A 580 4.80 -20.41 5.32
CA ALA A 580 4.24 -21.70 4.94
C ALA A 580 2.92 -21.99 5.68
N GLY A 581 2.08 -22.83 5.10
CA GLY A 581 0.85 -23.36 5.72
C GLY A 581 0.13 -24.33 4.80
N ASP A 582 -0.79 -25.15 5.32
CA ASP A 582 -1.70 -25.95 4.50
C ASP A 582 -3.05 -25.21 4.41
N PHE A 583 -3.24 -24.40 3.37
CA PHE A 583 -4.39 -23.50 3.27
C PHE A 583 -5.62 -24.17 2.65
N ASN A 584 -5.45 -25.34 2.06
CA ASN A 584 -6.50 -26.10 1.37
C ASN A 584 -6.84 -27.44 2.06
N GLY A 585 -6.08 -27.83 3.07
CA GLY A 585 -6.28 -29.04 3.88
C GLY A 585 -5.95 -30.35 3.17
N ASP A 586 -5.11 -30.34 2.13
CA ASP A 586 -4.73 -31.53 1.37
C ASP A 586 -3.45 -32.22 1.87
N GLY A 587 -2.79 -31.63 2.88
CA GLY A 587 -1.57 -32.14 3.49
C GLY A 587 -0.29 -31.82 2.72
N LEU A 588 -0.36 -31.08 1.62
CA LEU A 588 0.79 -30.49 0.95
C LEU A 588 1.05 -29.09 1.52
N VAL A 589 2.31 -28.69 1.59
CA VAL A 589 2.66 -27.33 2.00
C VAL A 589 2.31 -26.32 0.90
N ASP A 590 1.54 -25.31 1.25
CA ASP A 590 1.28 -24.10 0.49
C ASP A 590 2.08 -22.92 1.08
N PHE A 591 2.09 -21.78 0.38
CA PHE A 591 2.78 -20.56 0.86
C PHE A 591 1.92 -19.31 0.71
N VAL A 592 1.91 -18.44 1.71
CA VAL A 592 1.44 -17.07 1.58
C VAL A 592 2.63 -16.17 1.28
N VAL A 593 2.49 -15.29 0.29
CA VAL A 593 3.54 -14.36 -0.16
C VAL A 593 3.04 -12.91 -0.08
N GLY A 594 3.77 -12.10 0.68
CA GLY A 594 3.57 -10.66 0.81
C GLY A 594 4.29 -9.91 -0.29
N ASN A 595 3.63 -8.95 -0.92
CA ASN A 595 4.15 -8.14 -2.03
C ASN A 595 3.91 -6.64 -1.75
N GLN A 596 4.27 -5.77 -2.69
CA GLN A 596 4.10 -4.31 -2.62
C GLN A 596 2.64 -3.86 -2.40
N GLY A 597 1.66 -4.66 -2.83
CA GLY A 597 0.25 -4.27 -2.81
C GLY A 597 -0.12 -3.37 -3.99
N LEU A 598 -1.36 -2.89 -3.98
CA LEU A 598 -1.94 -2.12 -5.10
C LEU A 598 -2.21 -0.66 -4.76
N ASN A 599 -2.02 -0.27 -3.50
CA ASN A 599 -2.33 1.07 -3.05
C ASN A 599 -1.18 2.07 -3.28
N THR A 600 -0.63 2.05 -4.49
CA THR A 600 0.38 3.01 -4.96
C THR A 600 0.10 3.35 -6.42
N ARG A 601 0.76 4.38 -6.95
CA ARG A 601 0.69 4.70 -8.39
C ARG A 601 1.49 3.73 -9.28
N LEU A 602 2.03 2.64 -8.73
CA LEU A 602 2.65 1.57 -9.50
C LEU A 602 1.57 0.65 -10.05
N ASP A 603 1.67 0.36 -11.34
CA ASP A 603 0.84 -0.59 -12.05
C ASP A 603 1.72 -1.58 -12.82
N ALA A 604 1.34 -2.86 -12.78
CA ALA A 604 2.04 -3.91 -13.49
C ALA A 604 1.12 -5.08 -13.81
N SER A 605 1.45 -5.77 -14.89
CA SER A 605 0.91 -7.08 -15.26
C SER A 605 2.00 -7.92 -15.91
N VAL A 606 1.75 -9.21 -16.15
CA VAL A 606 2.70 -10.07 -16.87
C VAL A 606 2.93 -9.57 -18.30
N GLU A 607 1.90 -9.07 -18.96
CA GLU A 607 1.94 -8.52 -20.32
C GLU A 607 2.59 -7.12 -20.37
N HIS A 608 2.37 -6.33 -19.32
CA HIS A 608 2.88 -4.97 -19.16
C HIS A 608 3.60 -4.83 -17.82
N PRO A 609 4.82 -5.39 -17.68
CA PRO A 609 5.54 -5.36 -16.43
C PRO A 609 6.10 -3.96 -16.16
N LEU A 610 6.26 -3.64 -14.88
CA LEU A 610 7.12 -2.56 -14.43
C LEU A 610 8.58 -2.91 -14.76
N SER A 611 9.36 -1.95 -15.24
CA SER A 611 10.78 -2.15 -15.55
C SER A 611 11.66 -1.17 -14.76
N LEU A 612 12.78 -1.66 -14.23
CA LEU A 612 13.86 -0.84 -13.68
C LEU A 612 15.10 -1.00 -14.56
N PHE A 613 15.58 0.10 -15.14
CA PHE A 613 16.83 0.12 -15.90
C PHE A 613 17.97 0.63 -15.02
N TYR A 614 19.03 -0.14 -14.94
CA TYR A 614 20.25 0.20 -14.20
C TYR A 614 21.43 0.34 -15.16
N ASN A 615 22.05 1.52 -15.22
CA ASN A 615 23.30 1.76 -15.94
C ASN A 615 23.91 3.11 -15.51
N ASP A 616 25.21 3.32 -15.74
CA ASP A 616 25.84 4.65 -15.77
C ASP A 616 25.63 5.24 -17.18
N PHE A 617 24.49 5.89 -17.40
CA PHE A 617 24.10 6.32 -18.73
C PHE A 617 25.01 7.45 -19.23
N ASP A 618 25.48 8.36 -18.38
CA ASP A 618 26.30 9.49 -18.82
C ASP A 618 27.82 9.33 -18.63
N HIS A 619 28.24 8.15 -18.16
CA HIS A 619 29.63 7.71 -17.97
C HIS A 619 30.37 8.59 -16.96
N ASN A 620 29.69 9.01 -15.90
CA ASN A 620 30.26 9.83 -14.84
C ASN A 620 30.83 9.03 -13.65
N GLY A 621 30.63 7.70 -13.64
CA GLY A 621 31.04 6.78 -12.58
C GLY A 621 29.97 6.51 -11.52
N THR A 622 28.78 7.09 -11.66
CA THR A 622 27.62 6.88 -10.78
C THR A 622 26.50 6.27 -11.63
N PRO A 623 25.90 5.15 -11.22
CA PRO A 623 24.82 4.53 -11.97
C PRO A 623 23.47 5.18 -11.67
N GLU A 624 22.60 5.24 -12.67
CA GLU A 624 21.20 5.64 -12.53
C GLU A 624 20.23 4.45 -12.50
N GLN A 625 19.17 4.57 -11.71
CA GLN A 625 18.06 3.61 -11.62
C GLN A 625 16.80 4.26 -12.19
N ILE A 626 16.47 3.96 -13.45
CA ILE A 626 15.35 4.58 -14.15
C ILE A 626 14.16 3.64 -14.16
N LEU A 627 13.16 3.97 -13.34
CA LEU A 627 11.86 3.29 -13.30
C LEU A 627 11.04 3.63 -14.55
N CYS A 628 10.44 2.61 -15.16
CA CYS A 628 9.59 2.70 -16.33
C CYS A 628 8.29 1.91 -16.13
N ARG A 629 7.18 2.42 -16.67
CA ARG A 629 5.88 1.75 -16.69
C ARG A 629 5.24 1.81 -18.08
N TYR A 630 4.29 0.93 -18.33
CA TYR A 630 3.53 0.96 -19.58
C TYR A 630 2.43 2.01 -19.51
N ASN A 631 2.29 2.83 -20.56
CA ASN A 631 1.16 3.71 -20.79
C ASN A 631 0.68 3.49 -22.23
N ASP A 632 -0.59 3.10 -22.42
CA ASP A 632 -1.18 2.74 -23.72
C ASP A 632 -0.31 1.76 -24.53
N GLY A 633 0.22 0.74 -23.85
CA GLY A 633 1.07 -0.30 -24.46
C GLY A 633 2.51 0.13 -24.77
N THR A 634 2.92 1.35 -24.41
CA THR A 634 4.29 1.84 -24.60
C THR A 634 5.02 1.95 -23.26
N LEU A 635 6.22 1.38 -23.15
CA LEU A 635 7.06 1.49 -21.97
C LEU A 635 7.75 2.86 -21.93
N LEU A 636 7.35 3.70 -20.98
CA LEU A 636 7.86 5.07 -20.80
C LEU A 636 8.55 5.20 -19.43
N PRO A 637 9.58 6.06 -19.30
CA PRO A 637 10.10 6.44 -17.99
C PRO A 637 8.99 7.01 -17.13
N TYR A 638 8.92 6.54 -15.88
CA TYR A 638 8.07 7.11 -14.84
C TYR A 638 8.62 8.48 -14.40
N VAL A 639 9.95 8.60 -14.40
CA VAL A 639 10.71 9.78 -13.98
C VAL A 639 10.25 11.05 -14.71
N LEU A 640 10.09 12.15 -13.96
CA LEU A 640 9.79 13.45 -14.56
C LEU A 640 11.04 14.04 -15.24
N ARG A 641 10.81 14.86 -16.27
CA ARG A 641 11.89 15.55 -16.99
C ARG A 641 12.85 16.29 -16.03
N GLY A 642 12.29 16.96 -15.02
CA GLY A 642 13.05 17.78 -14.07
C GLY A 642 14.11 16.95 -13.34
N ASP A 643 13.71 15.79 -12.82
CA ASP A 643 14.58 14.90 -12.06
C ASP A 643 15.58 14.20 -12.98
N LEU A 644 15.14 13.69 -14.13
CA LEU A 644 16.04 13.02 -15.08
C LEU A 644 17.13 13.96 -15.62
N VAL A 645 16.78 15.20 -15.97
CA VAL A 645 17.77 16.20 -16.45
C VAL A 645 18.61 16.75 -15.29
N GLY A 646 18.06 16.74 -14.06
CA GLY A 646 18.80 17.08 -12.85
C GLY A 646 19.92 16.08 -12.57
N GLU A 647 19.66 14.79 -12.80
CA GLU A 647 20.63 13.71 -12.64
C GLU A 647 21.56 13.55 -13.85
N ILE A 648 21.04 13.72 -15.07
CA ILE A 648 21.81 13.60 -16.31
C ILE A 648 21.77 14.94 -17.08
N PRO A 649 22.63 15.92 -16.74
CA PRO A 649 22.58 17.28 -17.31
C PRO A 649 22.79 17.34 -18.82
N THR A 650 23.43 16.34 -19.42
CA THR A 650 23.66 16.27 -20.87
C THR A 650 22.35 16.21 -21.67
N LEU A 651 21.29 15.65 -21.09
CA LEU A 651 19.96 15.56 -21.69
C LEU A 651 19.26 16.92 -21.84
N LYS A 652 19.69 17.95 -21.11
CA LYS A 652 19.11 19.30 -21.17
C LYS A 652 19.09 19.89 -22.58
N LYS A 653 20.10 19.58 -23.40
CA LYS A 653 20.19 20.06 -24.79
C LYS A 653 19.13 19.41 -25.69
N LYS A 654 18.78 18.15 -25.42
CA LYS A 654 17.81 17.36 -26.18
C LYS A 654 16.38 17.69 -25.75
N TYR A 655 16.15 17.81 -24.45
CA TYR A 655 14.84 18.08 -23.86
C TYR A 655 14.84 19.42 -23.14
N LEU A 656 14.85 20.53 -23.89
CA LEU A 656 14.75 21.86 -23.28
C LEU A 656 13.37 22.12 -22.63
N LYS A 657 12.32 21.59 -23.26
CA LYS A 657 10.92 21.72 -22.86
C LYS A 657 10.38 20.39 -22.31
N PHE A 658 9.27 20.45 -21.58
CA PHE A 658 8.58 19.27 -21.02
C PHE A 658 7.80 18.50 -22.07
N ARG A 659 7.11 19.19 -22.99
CA ARG A 659 6.31 18.52 -24.04
C ARG A 659 7.10 17.54 -24.93
N PRO A 660 8.32 17.86 -25.41
CA PRO A 660 9.12 16.92 -26.20
C PRO A 660 9.62 15.69 -25.41
N TYR A 661 9.61 15.75 -24.07
CA TYR A 661 10.02 14.64 -23.22
C TYR A 661 8.86 13.67 -22.91
N ALA A 662 7.64 14.19 -22.79
CA ALA A 662 6.51 13.49 -22.17
C ALA A 662 6.28 12.05 -22.67
N ASN A 663 6.43 11.81 -23.97
CA ASN A 663 6.18 10.51 -24.61
C ASN A 663 7.47 9.82 -25.11
N GLN A 664 8.63 10.13 -24.54
CA GLN A 664 9.89 9.54 -24.96
C GLN A 664 10.12 8.20 -24.26
N THR A 665 10.50 7.18 -25.04
CA THR A 665 10.93 5.88 -24.53
C THR A 665 12.40 5.91 -24.09
N MET A 666 12.84 4.87 -23.36
CA MET A 666 14.27 4.71 -23.04
C MET A 666 15.16 4.71 -24.29
N THR A 667 14.71 4.07 -25.37
CA THR A 667 15.42 4.03 -26.66
C THR A 667 15.37 5.34 -27.44
N ASP A 668 14.41 6.22 -27.16
CA ASP A 668 14.43 7.58 -27.71
C ASP A 668 15.42 8.46 -26.95
N ILE A 669 15.58 8.24 -25.64
CA ILE A 669 16.40 9.05 -24.75
C ILE A 669 17.89 8.69 -24.91
N PHE A 670 18.22 7.39 -24.84
CA PHE A 670 19.58 6.86 -24.82
C PHE A 670 19.96 6.13 -26.12
N SER A 671 21.25 5.98 -26.36
CA SER A 671 21.80 5.28 -27.52
C SER A 671 21.62 3.75 -27.39
N ALA A 672 21.70 3.04 -28.51
CA ALA A 672 21.66 1.57 -28.49
C ALA A 672 22.77 0.94 -27.64
N GLU A 673 23.98 1.54 -27.64
CA GLU A 673 25.12 1.09 -26.81
C GLU A 673 24.83 1.27 -25.31
N GLN A 674 24.25 2.41 -24.92
CA GLN A 674 23.85 2.64 -23.53
C GLN A 674 22.76 1.66 -23.09
N MET A 675 21.83 1.31 -23.98
CA MET A 675 20.77 0.35 -23.68
C MET A 675 21.28 -1.11 -23.62
N GLU A 676 22.24 -1.49 -24.46
CA GLU A 676 22.83 -2.84 -24.46
C GLU A 676 23.62 -3.11 -23.17
N ASN A 677 24.23 -2.07 -22.60
CA ASN A 677 24.98 -2.16 -21.33
C ASN A 677 24.08 -2.06 -20.08
N ALA A 678 22.79 -1.75 -20.24
CA ALA A 678 21.87 -1.61 -19.12
C ALA A 678 21.39 -2.97 -18.61
N ILE A 679 21.26 -3.10 -17.29
CA ILE A 679 20.52 -4.19 -16.67
C ILE A 679 19.04 -3.79 -16.66
N GLU A 680 18.17 -4.65 -17.18
CA GLU A 680 16.72 -4.48 -17.09
C GLU A 680 16.13 -5.51 -16.11
N LEU A 681 15.52 -5.01 -15.05
CA LEU A 681 14.75 -5.80 -14.09
C LEU A 681 13.25 -5.62 -14.34
N LYS A 682 12.45 -6.66 -14.13
CA LYS A 682 11.00 -6.66 -14.40
C LYS A 682 10.18 -7.20 -13.25
N ALA A 683 9.02 -6.59 -13.02
CA ALA A 683 8.00 -7.08 -12.09
C ALA A 683 6.62 -7.03 -12.77
N GLY A 684 5.93 -8.16 -12.85
CA GLY A 684 4.59 -8.30 -13.43
C GLY A 684 3.48 -8.53 -12.40
N LEU A 685 3.83 -8.84 -11.14
CA LEU A 685 2.89 -9.03 -10.04
C LEU A 685 3.21 -8.09 -8.88
N LEU A 686 2.23 -7.29 -8.46
CA LEU A 686 2.29 -6.45 -7.25
C LEU A 686 1.36 -6.97 -6.14
N LYS A 687 0.46 -7.89 -6.47
CA LYS A 687 -0.51 -8.48 -5.54
C LYS A 687 0.17 -9.42 -4.55
N SER A 688 -0.31 -9.39 -3.32
CA SER A 688 -0.04 -10.41 -2.30
C SER A 688 -0.98 -11.59 -2.55
N GLY A 689 -0.56 -12.80 -2.20
CA GLY A 689 -1.31 -13.98 -2.59
C GLY A 689 -0.89 -15.24 -1.85
N VAL A 690 -1.52 -16.34 -2.24
CA VAL A 690 -1.13 -17.69 -1.86
C VAL A 690 -0.65 -18.49 -3.07
N LEU A 691 0.35 -19.32 -2.86
CA LEU A 691 0.87 -20.31 -3.78
C LEU A 691 0.35 -21.66 -3.32
N ILE A 692 -0.70 -22.14 -3.99
CA ILE A 692 -1.31 -23.44 -3.69
C ILE A 692 -0.53 -24.54 -4.39
N ASN A 693 0.02 -25.48 -3.63
CA ASN A 693 0.71 -26.65 -4.12
C ASN A 693 -0.29 -27.63 -4.74
N LYS A 694 -0.05 -28.00 -6.00
CA LYS A 694 -0.88 -28.93 -6.77
C LYS A 694 -0.29 -30.34 -6.82
N GLY A 695 0.76 -30.58 -6.04
CA GLY A 695 1.57 -31.80 -6.06
C GLY A 695 2.70 -31.74 -7.08
N ASN A 696 3.71 -32.60 -6.88
CA ASN A 696 4.95 -32.63 -7.65
C ASN A 696 5.67 -31.25 -7.70
N GLY A 697 5.57 -30.46 -6.62
CA GLY A 697 6.16 -29.12 -6.50
C GLY A 697 5.58 -28.06 -7.45
N ARG A 698 4.44 -28.29 -8.10
CA ARG A 698 3.81 -27.29 -8.98
C ARG A 698 2.90 -26.37 -8.17
N PHE A 699 3.03 -25.08 -8.34
CA PHE A 699 2.26 -24.09 -7.58
C PHE A 699 1.30 -23.29 -8.49
N GLU A 700 0.16 -22.92 -7.93
CA GLU A 700 -0.79 -21.97 -8.54
C GLU A 700 -0.90 -20.73 -7.66
N PHE A 701 -0.64 -19.55 -8.22
CA PHE A 701 -0.82 -18.28 -7.52
C PHE A 701 -2.30 -17.86 -7.51
N SER A 702 -2.81 -17.53 -6.33
CA SER A 702 -4.12 -16.92 -6.12
C SER A 702 -3.97 -15.63 -5.31
N ALA A 703 -4.54 -14.53 -5.79
CA ALA A 703 -4.45 -13.26 -5.09
C ALA A 703 -5.31 -13.27 -3.81
N LEU A 704 -4.80 -12.59 -2.77
CA LEU A 704 -5.58 -12.29 -1.57
C LEU A 704 -6.62 -11.18 -1.85
N PRO A 705 -7.62 -11.00 -0.96
CA PRO A 705 -8.61 -9.91 -1.06
C PRO A 705 -7.97 -8.52 -1.08
N ASN A 706 -8.71 -7.50 -1.54
CA ASN A 706 -8.19 -6.13 -1.74
C ASN A 706 -7.66 -5.50 -0.44
N GLU A 707 -8.20 -5.86 0.72
CA GLU A 707 -7.72 -5.43 2.03
C GLU A 707 -6.26 -5.84 2.29
N ALA A 708 -5.81 -6.97 1.73
CA ALA A 708 -4.40 -7.40 1.83
C ALA A 708 -3.47 -6.60 0.91
N GLN A 709 -4.00 -5.61 0.18
CA GLN A 709 -3.29 -4.81 -0.84
C GLN A 709 -3.21 -3.33 -0.49
N PHE A 710 -3.65 -2.96 0.72
CA PHE A 710 -3.63 -1.60 1.25
C PHE A 710 -2.20 -1.07 1.48
N ALA A 711 -1.27 -1.98 1.78
CA ALA A 711 0.14 -1.67 1.96
C ALA A 711 1.02 -2.89 1.61
N PRO A 712 2.35 -2.73 1.51
CA PRO A 712 3.23 -3.87 1.40
C PRO A 712 3.16 -4.75 2.65
N LEU A 713 3.06 -6.07 2.49
CA LEU A 713 2.97 -6.97 3.65
C LEU A 713 4.37 -7.37 4.15
N TYR A 714 4.77 -6.81 5.28
CA TYR A 714 6.07 -7.06 5.93
C TYR A 714 6.00 -8.03 7.11
N GLY A 715 4.79 -8.33 7.61
CA GLY A 715 4.52 -9.33 8.65
C GLY A 715 3.45 -10.31 8.18
N LEU A 716 3.73 -11.62 8.33
CA LEU A 716 2.82 -12.71 8.03
C LEU A 716 2.93 -13.76 9.13
N CYS A 717 1.79 -14.18 9.68
CA CYS A 717 1.70 -15.28 10.63
C CYS A 717 0.54 -16.20 10.21
N THR A 718 0.79 -17.50 10.19
CA THR A 718 -0.17 -18.52 9.76
C THR A 718 -0.52 -19.42 10.94
N GLY A 719 -1.79 -19.78 11.08
CA GLY A 719 -2.25 -20.64 12.18
C GLY A 719 -3.77 -20.74 12.26
N ASP A 720 -4.28 -21.71 13.02
CA ASP A 720 -5.70 -21.81 13.36
C ASP A 720 -6.00 -20.89 14.56
N PHE A 721 -6.32 -19.62 14.30
CA PHE A 721 -6.45 -18.61 15.34
C PHE A 721 -7.85 -18.61 15.98
N ASP A 722 -8.85 -19.17 15.30
CA ASP A 722 -10.22 -19.25 15.82
C ASP A 722 -10.66 -20.66 16.26
N GLY A 723 -9.80 -21.67 16.07
CA GLY A 723 -10.00 -23.03 16.53
C GLY A 723 -10.96 -23.84 15.66
N ASP A 724 -11.19 -23.44 14.40
CA ASP A 724 -12.08 -24.15 13.47
C ASP A 724 -11.38 -25.26 12.66
N GLY A 725 -10.08 -25.46 12.89
CA GLY A 725 -9.25 -26.49 12.27
C GLY A 725 -8.75 -26.11 10.87
N ARG A 726 -8.87 -24.83 10.46
CA ARG A 726 -8.37 -24.31 9.19
C ARG A 726 -7.28 -23.29 9.46
N ILE A 727 -6.32 -23.21 8.54
CA ILE A 727 -5.25 -22.22 8.65
C ILE A 727 -5.78 -20.85 8.21
N ASP A 728 -5.67 -19.89 9.12
CA ASP A 728 -5.90 -18.46 8.92
C ASP A 728 -4.56 -17.73 8.73
N ILE A 729 -4.65 -16.45 8.34
CA ILE A 729 -3.48 -15.57 8.23
C ILE A 729 -3.73 -14.30 9.05
N VAL A 730 -2.76 -13.92 9.88
CA VAL A 730 -2.62 -12.55 10.42
C VAL A 730 -1.52 -11.86 9.64
N ALA A 731 -1.85 -10.71 9.06
CA ALA A 731 -0.94 -9.93 8.24
C ALA A 731 -0.83 -8.49 8.77
N GLY A 732 0.32 -7.89 8.50
CA GLY A 732 0.60 -6.50 8.79
C GLY A 732 1.69 -5.96 7.88
N GLY A 733 1.72 -4.66 7.74
CA GLY A 733 2.77 -3.92 7.06
C GLY A 733 2.43 -2.45 7.07
N ASN A 734 3.34 -1.65 6.54
CA ASN A 734 3.21 -0.24 6.16
C ASN A 734 4.61 0.18 5.67
N PHE A 735 4.69 1.27 4.90
CA PHE A 735 5.98 1.79 4.47
C PHE A 735 5.98 3.32 4.36
N LEU A 736 6.87 3.96 5.11
CA LEU A 736 7.03 5.42 5.14
C LEU A 736 8.22 5.92 4.29
N GLY A 737 9.09 5.01 3.85
CA GLY A 737 10.31 5.32 3.10
C GLY A 737 10.07 5.62 1.62
N ALA A 738 8.97 6.25 1.24
CA ALA A 738 8.65 6.57 -0.15
C ALA A 738 8.80 8.08 -0.43
N LYS A 739 9.15 8.43 -1.67
CA LYS A 739 9.16 9.84 -2.11
C LYS A 739 7.77 10.48 -2.00
N PRO A 740 7.68 11.82 -1.80
CA PRO A 740 6.38 12.51 -1.73
C PRO A 740 5.47 12.31 -2.94
N GLU A 741 6.02 11.96 -4.11
CA GLU A 741 5.24 11.58 -5.29
C GLU A 741 4.36 10.33 -5.08
N PHE A 742 4.80 9.39 -4.25
CA PHE A 742 4.05 8.19 -3.87
C PHE A 742 3.23 8.39 -2.60
N GLY A 743 3.64 9.32 -1.74
CA GLY A 743 3.08 9.47 -0.39
C GLY A 743 3.47 8.31 0.52
N PHE A 744 2.95 8.33 1.75
CA PHE A 744 3.07 7.18 2.63
C PHE A 744 2.17 6.03 2.17
N VAL A 745 2.63 4.80 2.39
CA VAL A 745 1.88 3.58 2.11
C VAL A 745 1.54 2.94 3.45
N ASP A 746 0.70 3.62 4.22
CA ASP A 746 0.42 3.40 5.63
C ASP A 746 -1.07 3.11 5.93
N ALA A 747 -1.75 2.45 4.99
CA ALA A 747 -3.18 2.19 5.05
C ALA A 747 -3.55 0.89 5.77
N ASP A 748 -2.59 0.07 6.19
CA ASP A 748 -2.83 -1.16 6.94
C ASP A 748 -2.79 -0.90 8.44
N TYR A 749 -3.82 -1.37 9.16
CA TYR A 749 -3.93 -1.29 10.62
C TYR A 749 -3.92 -2.68 11.27
N GLY A 750 -3.41 -3.68 10.54
CA GLY A 750 -3.50 -5.10 10.86
C GLY A 750 -4.72 -5.75 10.21
N LEU A 751 -4.50 -6.93 9.63
CA LEU A 751 -5.49 -7.68 8.88
C LEU A 751 -5.58 -9.13 9.36
N PHE A 752 -6.78 -9.58 9.64
CA PHE A 752 -7.07 -11.00 9.84
C PHE A 752 -7.77 -11.57 8.61
N LEU A 753 -7.24 -12.66 8.08
CA LEU A 753 -7.74 -13.35 6.90
C LEU A 753 -8.19 -14.75 7.34
N LYS A 754 -9.51 -14.92 7.49
CA LYS A 754 -10.09 -16.20 7.89
C LYS A 754 -10.08 -17.18 6.72
N GLY A 755 -9.42 -18.33 6.90
CA GLY A 755 -9.32 -19.39 5.91
C GLY A 755 -10.63 -20.17 5.74
N ASN A 756 -10.96 -20.52 4.50
CA ASN A 756 -12.11 -21.39 4.22
C ASN A 756 -11.75 -22.88 4.07
N GLY A 757 -10.47 -23.23 4.22
CA GLY A 757 -9.94 -24.58 4.03
C GLY A 757 -9.94 -25.04 2.56
N LYS A 758 -9.95 -24.10 1.61
CA LYS A 758 -9.89 -24.34 0.16
C LYS A 758 -8.92 -23.39 -0.53
N GLY A 759 -8.00 -22.78 0.22
CA GLY A 759 -7.07 -21.77 -0.30
C GLY A 759 -7.69 -20.39 -0.57
N GLN A 760 -8.86 -20.07 -0.01
CA GLN A 760 -9.45 -18.73 -0.10
C GLN A 760 -9.70 -18.14 1.29
N PHE A 761 -9.68 -16.80 1.37
CA PHE A 761 -9.70 -16.08 2.63
C PHE A 761 -10.75 -14.97 2.65
N GLN A 762 -11.42 -14.82 3.80
CA GLN A 762 -12.33 -13.71 4.08
C GLN A 762 -11.60 -12.67 4.95
N PRO A 763 -11.51 -11.40 4.51
CA PRO A 763 -10.84 -10.36 5.29
C PRO A 763 -11.71 -9.84 6.43
N TYR A 764 -11.07 -9.56 7.56
CA TYR A 764 -11.61 -8.84 8.72
C TYR A 764 -10.62 -7.75 9.13
N ARG A 765 -11.06 -6.49 9.04
CA ARG A 765 -10.27 -5.30 9.39
C ARG A 765 -10.20 -5.07 10.91
N SER A 766 -9.28 -4.21 11.32
CA SER A 766 -8.97 -3.86 12.72
C SER A 766 -10.19 -3.60 13.61
N GLY A 767 -11.18 -2.83 13.16
CA GLY A 767 -12.39 -2.54 13.95
C GLY A 767 -13.26 -3.75 14.28
N ALA A 768 -13.15 -4.85 13.53
CA ALA A 768 -13.90 -6.08 13.78
C ALA A 768 -13.10 -7.09 14.63
N THR A 769 -11.77 -7.12 14.47
CA THR A 769 -10.92 -8.14 15.08
C THR A 769 -10.28 -7.70 16.38
N GLY A 770 -10.10 -6.39 16.60
CA GLY A 770 -9.32 -5.84 17.71
C GLY A 770 -7.80 -5.88 17.48
N ILE A 771 -7.34 -6.33 16.30
CA ILE A 771 -5.95 -6.13 15.88
C ILE A 771 -5.80 -4.65 15.52
N GLN A 772 -4.85 -3.96 16.13
CA GLN A 772 -4.51 -2.59 15.79
C GLN A 772 -2.98 -2.47 15.75
N ILE A 773 -2.43 -2.45 14.55
CA ILE A 773 -0.99 -2.37 14.28
C ILE A 773 -0.78 -1.12 13.43
N ASP A 774 -0.10 -0.11 13.96
CA ASP A 774 0.06 1.18 13.24
C ASP A 774 1.18 1.15 12.17
N GLY A 775 1.73 -0.04 11.88
CA GLY A 775 2.83 -0.22 10.94
C GLY A 775 4.17 -0.43 11.61
#